data_AF-A0AAD7K5L0-F1
#
_entry.id   AF-A0AAD7K5L0-F1
#
_cell.length_a   1.000
_cell.length_b   1.000
_cell.length_c   1.000
_cell.angle_alpha   90.00
_cell.angle_beta   90.00
_cell.angle_gamma   90.00
#
_symmetry.space_group_name_H-M   'P 1'
#
loop_
_entity.id
_entity.type
_entity.pdbx_description
1 polymer ?
#
loop_
_entity_poly.entity_id
_entity_poly.type
_entity_poly.pdbx_seq_one_letter_code
_entity_poly.pdbx_strand_id
1 'polypeptide(L)'
;MVESDEEPTMNEDEVLFLKQNLGKMLSHCAGDELFESGKITAAKAVYLKEARKIVGPSYAIPATPGQEDGGVQTKVYIKLDHLERANIMGCCVGMAKCLQAENQIEMALAWCEEVNSLHRCCYHTSEHPLYDWKHWMIDFPPLSYLNSFGLCIASDIFASLGNSGTAATRRWEARITTVGLPQWHQTRELRSLLDRDIMNKLLSFRHPDPKTTINATVTVPALQTRGSWKRLHVGKLGGVTEGREDFATFIWNGHLYVAGGRKCGDGGPFYRDLWKLDLAALDEWRQLPDYPIPPNRSGSFLGWTMLLHNDTAILFTGRPTVDVFDLKTETWSTFMTTYTPTAADKAAGITNNWPYPGFMACDNMMQILNGKLYVFGGAHQQTRMGCNLFMELNLTTCKWRRIGGTVHVTEYADYSFPGPRKTAGSWISADKTRIYLLFGIFDRNTAYFHNELHGEDEQFGCSDFWSWSVKDETWRRERLSGNPPCARAEMGCVYNEKLQKTIIFGGFNPNLWSYMIKDGRDTQIPYSYLADTFIYDMGPATKPDAVALASAEPTLSAPKWKQVLTPGFPTYRCQAQLTCDPATGRTYMFGGWTNSQFIPTHTKLKSRSFGDLWELRLDVPGGHFEEVDVEEEARVAQSGPWQRCFSCAAAGPWKKCGGSCNGRVFFCGKTCLREGWKEHKEMHKCRKM
;
A
#
# COMPACT_ATOMS: atom_id res chain seq x y z
N MET A 1 -9.85 -1.97 46.43
CA MET A 1 -10.97 -1.03 46.55
C MET A 1 -10.81 -0.04 45.42
N VAL A 2 -11.53 -0.29 44.33
CA VAL A 2 -11.61 0.64 43.20
C VAL A 2 -12.83 1.49 43.52
N GLU A 3 -12.62 2.76 43.86
CA GLU A 3 -13.70 3.74 43.92
C GLU A 3 -14.30 3.81 42.51
N SER A 4 -15.58 3.50 42.38
CA SER A 4 -16.33 3.68 41.15
C SER A 4 -16.54 5.18 40.97
N ASP A 5 -15.62 5.83 40.27
CA ASP A 5 -15.85 7.17 39.74
C ASP A 5 -17.02 7.06 38.76
N GLU A 6 -18.22 7.43 39.22
CA GLU A 6 -19.36 7.67 38.35
C GLU A 6 -19.00 8.85 37.44
N GLU A 7 -18.61 8.56 36.20
CA GLU A 7 -18.39 9.59 35.19
C GLU A 7 -19.66 10.45 35.09
N PRO A 8 -19.55 11.79 35.14
CA PRO A 8 -20.70 12.67 35.05
C PRO A 8 -21.39 12.46 33.70
N THR A 9 -22.56 11.84 33.72
CA THR A 9 -23.41 11.74 32.55
C THR A 9 -23.97 13.12 32.24
N MET A 10 -23.60 13.71 31.10
CA MET A 10 -24.32 14.87 30.54
C MET A 10 -25.83 14.57 30.57
N ASN A 11 -26.63 15.50 31.09
CA ASN A 11 -28.07 15.29 31.11
C ASN A 11 -28.64 15.34 29.67
N GLU A 12 -29.79 14.70 29.44
CA GLU A 12 -30.41 14.65 28.11
C GLU A 12 -30.75 16.04 27.55
N ASP A 13 -30.97 17.04 28.41
CA ASP A 13 -31.30 18.42 28.02
C ASP A 13 -30.08 19.16 27.44
N GLU A 14 -28.87 18.94 27.95
CA GLU A 14 -27.63 19.50 27.39
C GLU A 14 -27.32 18.91 26.02
N VAL A 15 -27.55 17.60 25.86
CA VAL A 15 -27.44 16.93 24.55
C VAL A 15 -28.47 17.49 23.57
N LEU A 16 -29.70 17.72 24.01
CA LEU A 16 -30.77 18.29 23.18
C LEU A 16 -30.49 19.75 22.80
N PHE A 17 -30.00 20.55 23.74
CA PHE A 17 -29.61 21.94 23.53
C PHE A 17 -28.47 22.05 22.51
N LEU A 18 -27.45 21.20 22.64
CA LEU A 18 -26.39 21.12 21.65
C LEU A 18 -26.94 20.71 20.29
N LYS A 19 -27.78 19.67 20.18
CA LYS A 19 -28.38 19.27 18.90
C LYS A 19 -29.17 20.38 18.23
N GLN A 20 -30.02 21.09 18.98
CA GLN A 20 -30.87 22.16 18.42
C GLN A 20 -30.09 23.40 18.00
N ASN A 21 -29.02 23.75 18.73
CA ASN A 21 -28.22 24.94 18.42
C ASN A 21 -27.13 24.65 17.38
N LEU A 22 -26.46 23.49 17.44
CA LEU A 22 -25.47 23.09 16.43
C LEU A 22 -26.09 22.95 15.05
N GLY A 23 -27.30 22.40 14.93
CA GLY A 23 -27.98 22.29 13.63
C GLY A 23 -28.22 23.64 12.96
N LYS A 24 -28.40 24.73 13.73
CA LYS A 24 -28.53 26.10 13.20
C LYS A 24 -27.18 26.75 12.87
N MET A 25 -26.11 26.30 13.51
CA MET A 25 -24.76 26.83 13.31
C MET A 25 -24.04 26.15 12.12
N LEU A 26 -24.50 24.97 11.72
CA LEU A 26 -23.90 24.23 10.62
C LEU A 26 -24.51 24.65 9.26
N SER A 27 -23.72 25.34 8.45
CA SER A 27 -24.18 25.92 7.18
C SER A 27 -24.55 24.89 6.11
N HIS A 28 -24.12 23.63 6.26
CA HIS A 28 -24.39 22.56 5.30
C HIS A 28 -25.80 21.96 5.41
N CYS A 29 -26.54 22.20 6.50
CA CYS A 29 -27.86 21.59 6.72
C CYS A 29 -28.88 21.92 5.63
N ALA A 30 -28.83 23.13 5.05
CA ALA A 30 -29.69 23.50 3.91
C ALA A 30 -29.43 22.62 2.66
N GLY A 31 -28.18 22.17 2.47
CA GLY A 31 -27.84 21.20 1.43
C GLY A 31 -28.41 19.81 1.73
N ASP A 32 -28.40 19.39 3.00
CA ASP A 32 -28.95 18.09 3.42
C ASP A 32 -30.46 18.00 3.18
N GLU A 33 -31.22 19.05 3.55
CA GLU A 33 -32.66 19.13 3.28
C GLU A 33 -32.99 19.04 1.78
N LEU A 34 -32.17 19.68 0.93
CA LEU A 34 -32.30 19.60 -0.52
C LEU A 34 -31.98 18.21 -1.04
N PHE A 35 -30.95 17.55 -0.51
CA PHE A 35 -30.60 16.18 -0.89
C PHE A 35 -31.72 15.19 -0.49
N GLU A 36 -32.23 15.29 0.74
CA GLU A 36 -33.31 14.44 1.26
C GLU A 36 -34.64 14.64 0.50
N SER A 37 -34.88 15.84 -0.02
CA SER A 37 -36.02 16.12 -0.92
C SER A 37 -35.77 15.73 -2.39
N GLY A 38 -34.66 15.06 -2.69
CA GLY A 38 -34.30 14.58 -4.03
C GLY A 38 -33.76 15.66 -4.98
N LYS A 39 -33.50 16.89 -4.49
CA LYS A 39 -33.00 18.03 -5.29
C LYS A 39 -31.47 18.03 -5.35
N ILE A 40 -30.88 16.96 -5.89
CA ILE A 40 -29.44 16.69 -5.86
C ILE A 40 -28.60 17.84 -6.45
N THR A 41 -28.98 18.38 -7.61
CA THR A 41 -28.25 19.49 -8.25
C THR A 41 -28.24 20.76 -7.38
N ALA A 42 -29.36 21.09 -6.76
CA ALA A 42 -29.46 22.24 -5.87
C ALA A 42 -28.65 22.02 -4.58
N ALA A 43 -28.68 20.81 -4.02
CA ALA A 43 -27.87 20.44 -2.86
C ALA A 43 -26.37 20.63 -3.15
N LYS A 44 -25.86 20.11 -4.27
CA LYS A 44 -24.45 20.31 -4.69
C LYS A 44 -24.07 21.79 -4.78
N ALA A 45 -24.94 22.61 -5.39
CA ALA A 45 -24.69 24.05 -5.50
C ALA A 45 -24.59 24.73 -4.14
N VAL A 46 -25.44 24.35 -3.18
CA VAL A 46 -25.38 24.85 -1.81
C VAL A 46 -24.10 24.41 -1.11
N TYR A 47 -23.78 23.11 -1.09
CA TYR A 47 -22.55 22.63 -0.44
C TYR A 47 -21.29 23.29 -0.99
N LEU A 48 -21.16 23.40 -2.32
CA LEU A 48 -20.00 24.04 -2.95
C LEU A 48 -19.92 25.53 -2.62
N LYS A 49 -21.07 26.23 -2.61
CA LYS A 49 -21.14 27.64 -2.24
C LYS A 49 -20.69 27.86 -0.80
N GLU A 50 -21.22 27.06 0.14
CA GLU A 50 -20.87 27.18 1.56
C GLU A 50 -19.41 26.82 1.82
N ALA A 51 -18.89 25.76 1.21
CA ALA A 51 -17.47 25.42 1.30
C ALA A 51 -16.58 26.57 0.81
N ARG A 52 -16.88 27.16 -0.36
CA ARG A 52 -16.12 28.28 -0.94
C ARG A 52 -16.17 29.57 -0.12
N LYS A 53 -17.21 29.80 0.67
CA LYS A 53 -17.24 30.94 1.61
C LYS A 53 -16.15 30.81 2.67
N ILE A 54 -15.83 29.58 3.09
CA ILE A 54 -14.88 29.31 4.16
C ILE A 54 -13.44 29.23 3.60
N VAL A 55 -13.22 28.44 2.55
CA VAL A 55 -11.86 28.25 1.97
C VAL A 55 -11.42 29.38 1.04
N GLY A 56 -12.35 30.25 0.64
CA GLY A 56 -12.13 31.32 -0.32
C GLY A 56 -12.33 30.89 -1.78
N PRO A 57 -12.65 31.83 -2.69
CA PRO A 57 -13.02 31.53 -4.08
C PRO A 57 -11.86 31.03 -4.94
N SER A 58 -10.62 31.30 -4.55
CA SER A 58 -9.40 30.89 -5.28
C SER A 58 -8.93 29.48 -4.91
N TYR A 59 -9.42 28.91 -3.80
CA TYR A 59 -8.99 27.59 -3.37
C TYR A 59 -9.74 26.50 -4.13
N ALA A 60 -9.01 25.60 -4.78
CA ALA A 60 -9.58 24.45 -5.46
C ALA A 60 -10.04 23.41 -4.42
N ILE A 61 -11.34 23.13 -4.39
CA ILE A 61 -11.93 22.09 -3.54
C ILE A 61 -12.83 21.17 -4.39
N PRO A 62 -12.57 19.84 -4.43
CA PRO A 62 -11.47 19.15 -3.73
C PRO A 62 -10.09 19.56 -4.30
N ALA A 63 -9.05 19.48 -3.48
CA ALA A 63 -7.70 19.86 -3.92
C ALA A 63 -7.17 18.87 -4.95
N THR A 64 -6.50 19.38 -6.00
CA THR A 64 -5.98 18.56 -7.11
C THR A 64 -4.65 17.91 -6.74
N PRO A 65 -4.56 16.56 -6.73
CA PRO A 65 -3.32 15.85 -6.42
C PRO A 65 -2.16 16.25 -7.34
N GLY A 66 -0.94 16.21 -6.81
CA GLY A 66 0.27 16.55 -7.57
C GLY A 66 0.56 18.05 -7.69
N GLN A 67 -0.44 18.93 -7.57
CA GLN A 67 -0.26 20.39 -7.56
C GLN A 67 0.43 20.88 -6.29
N GLU A 68 1.04 22.07 -6.33
CA GLU A 68 1.80 22.64 -5.20
C GLU A 68 0.98 22.64 -3.89
N ASP A 69 -0.27 23.11 -3.94
CA ASP A 69 -1.23 23.09 -2.82
C ASP A 69 -2.08 21.81 -2.75
N GLY A 70 -1.75 20.80 -3.55
CA GLY A 70 -2.50 19.54 -3.71
C GLY A 70 -2.19 18.45 -2.68
N GLY A 71 -1.35 18.75 -1.68
CA GLY A 71 -0.99 17.83 -0.61
C GLY A 71 -2.11 17.57 0.39
N VAL A 72 -1.86 16.67 1.35
CA VAL A 72 -2.75 16.45 2.51
C VAL A 72 -2.70 17.66 3.45
N GLN A 73 -1.49 18.20 3.68
CA GLN A 73 -1.30 19.38 4.52
C GLN A 73 -1.41 20.64 3.67
N THR A 74 -2.37 21.51 4.03
CA THR A 74 -2.55 22.80 3.35
C THR A 74 -2.59 23.92 4.38
N LYS A 75 -2.02 25.08 4.00
CA LYS A 75 -2.05 26.28 4.86
C LYS A 75 -3.47 26.77 5.14
N VAL A 76 -4.41 26.47 4.24
CA VAL A 76 -5.83 26.83 4.40
C VAL A 76 -6.44 26.02 5.55
N TYR A 77 -6.31 24.69 5.53
CA TYR A 77 -6.98 23.84 6.53
C TYR A 77 -6.39 23.90 7.93
N ILE A 78 -5.09 24.15 8.03
CA ILE A 78 -4.40 24.32 9.32
C ILE A 78 -4.93 25.57 10.06
N LYS A 79 -5.40 26.59 9.34
CA LYS A 79 -5.88 27.85 9.94
C LYS A 79 -7.36 27.84 10.34
N LEU A 80 -8.13 26.85 9.89
CA LEU A 80 -9.55 26.76 10.19
C LEU A 80 -9.78 26.45 11.67
N ASP A 81 -10.79 27.09 12.25
CA ASP A 81 -11.29 26.68 13.56
C ASP A 81 -12.09 25.36 13.48
N HIS A 82 -12.53 24.86 14.64
CA HIS A 82 -13.23 23.58 14.73
C HIS A 82 -14.60 23.59 14.03
N LEU A 83 -15.31 24.71 14.09
CA LEU A 83 -16.64 24.88 13.51
C LEU A 83 -16.57 25.04 11.98
N GLU A 84 -15.66 25.88 11.50
CA GLU A 84 -15.35 26.04 10.08
C GLU A 84 -14.95 24.70 9.45
N ARG A 85 -14.09 23.94 10.13
CA ARG A 85 -13.66 22.62 9.69
C ARG A 85 -14.83 21.64 9.62
N ALA A 86 -15.69 21.60 10.64
CA ALA A 86 -16.88 20.74 10.63
C ALA A 86 -17.86 21.15 9.52
N ASN A 87 -18.02 22.45 9.25
CA ASN A 87 -18.86 22.93 8.16
C ASN A 87 -18.35 22.49 6.79
N ILE A 88 -17.04 22.60 6.53
CA ILE A 88 -16.46 22.13 5.27
C ILE A 88 -16.57 20.60 5.18
N MET A 89 -16.24 19.86 6.25
CA MET A 89 -16.40 18.40 6.26
C MET A 89 -17.84 17.98 5.96
N GLY A 90 -18.84 18.68 6.52
CA GLY A 90 -20.25 18.48 6.22
C GLY A 90 -20.58 18.72 4.75
N CYS A 91 -20.09 19.82 4.17
CA CYS A 91 -20.22 20.09 2.74
C CYS A 91 -19.56 18.99 1.89
N CYS A 92 -18.37 18.51 2.26
CA CYS A 92 -17.67 17.45 1.54
C CYS A 92 -18.43 16.11 1.59
N VAL A 93 -18.96 15.72 2.76
CA VAL A 93 -19.81 14.52 2.91
C VAL A 93 -21.08 14.66 2.07
N GLY A 94 -21.75 15.81 2.12
CA GLY A 94 -22.94 16.10 1.31
C GLY A 94 -22.68 16.03 -0.20
N MET A 95 -21.57 16.62 -0.66
CA MET A 95 -21.11 16.52 -2.05
C MET A 95 -20.83 15.07 -2.45
N ALA A 96 -20.13 14.30 -1.62
CA ALA A 96 -19.83 12.89 -1.89
C ALA A 96 -21.12 12.07 -2.03
N LYS A 97 -22.13 12.27 -1.17
CA LYS A 97 -23.45 11.62 -1.27
C LYS A 97 -24.15 11.96 -2.58
N CYS A 98 -24.19 13.25 -2.95
CA CYS A 98 -24.79 13.69 -4.20
C CYS A 98 -24.13 13.04 -5.43
N LEU A 99 -22.81 13.03 -5.46
CA LEU A 99 -22.02 12.47 -6.56
C LEU A 99 -22.16 10.95 -6.62
N GLN A 100 -22.21 10.26 -5.48
CA GLN A 100 -22.48 8.82 -5.42
C GLN A 100 -23.87 8.50 -5.97
N ALA A 101 -24.89 9.27 -5.63
CA ALA A 101 -26.25 9.10 -6.14
C ALA A 101 -26.36 9.31 -7.67
N GLU A 102 -25.50 10.15 -8.24
CA GLU A 102 -25.36 10.36 -9.68
C GLU A 102 -24.35 9.41 -10.35
N ASN A 103 -23.82 8.42 -9.63
CA ASN A 103 -22.80 7.47 -10.10
C ASN A 103 -21.47 8.14 -10.57
N GLN A 104 -21.17 9.33 -10.07
CA GLN A 104 -19.89 10.04 -10.29
C GLN A 104 -18.83 9.59 -9.27
N ILE A 105 -18.48 8.30 -9.34
CA ILE A 105 -17.72 7.59 -8.30
C ILE A 105 -16.33 8.19 -8.03
N GLU A 106 -15.59 8.56 -9.08
CA GLU A 106 -14.26 9.18 -8.92
C GLU A 106 -14.33 10.49 -8.13
N MET A 107 -15.28 11.35 -8.49
CA MET A 107 -15.46 12.64 -7.81
C MET A 107 -15.92 12.44 -6.37
N ALA A 108 -16.84 11.50 -6.11
CA ALA A 108 -17.28 11.19 -4.76
C ALA A 108 -16.09 10.80 -3.85
N LEU A 109 -15.17 9.96 -4.35
CA LEU A 109 -13.96 9.59 -3.61
C LEU A 109 -13.02 10.77 -3.37
N ALA A 110 -12.88 11.69 -4.33
CA ALA A 110 -12.09 12.89 -4.14
C ALA A 110 -12.62 13.77 -2.98
N TRP A 111 -13.95 13.89 -2.86
CA TRP A 111 -14.58 14.59 -1.74
C TRP A 111 -14.45 13.83 -0.41
N CYS A 112 -14.50 12.49 -0.41
CA CYS A 112 -14.20 11.70 0.78
C CYS A 112 -12.74 11.87 1.25
N GLU A 113 -11.78 11.92 0.33
CA GLU A 113 -10.37 12.20 0.67
C GLU A 113 -10.17 13.61 1.21
N GLU A 114 -11.02 14.57 0.80
CA GLU A 114 -11.03 15.91 1.38
C GLU A 114 -11.43 15.90 2.85
N VAL A 115 -12.44 15.10 3.23
CA VAL A 115 -12.84 14.89 4.63
C VAL A 115 -11.66 14.34 5.44
N ASN A 116 -10.96 13.33 4.92
CA ASN A 116 -9.79 12.74 5.56
C ASN A 116 -8.63 13.76 5.69
N SER A 117 -8.41 14.61 4.68
CA SER A 117 -7.38 15.65 4.73
C SER A 117 -7.69 16.71 5.79
N LEU A 118 -8.93 17.18 5.86
CA LEU A 118 -9.41 18.09 6.92
C LEU A 118 -9.24 17.49 8.31
N HIS A 119 -9.62 16.22 8.49
CA HIS A 119 -9.45 15.51 9.76
C HIS A 119 -7.97 15.38 10.14
N ARG A 120 -7.08 15.03 9.20
CA ARG A 120 -5.64 14.96 9.46
C ARG A 120 -5.05 16.32 9.81
N CYS A 121 -5.57 17.41 9.25
CA CYS A 121 -5.14 18.75 9.64
C CYS A 121 -5.47 19.12 11.09
N CYS A 122 -6.38 18.42 11.77
CA CYS A 122 -6.61 18.56 13.22
C CYS A 122 -5.36 18.20 14.05
N TYR A 123 -4.47 17.36 13.53
CA TYR A 123 -3.23 16.98 14.23
C TYR A 123 -2.26 18.15 14.36
N HIS A 124 -2.43 19.20 13.55
CA HIS A 124 -1.60 20.40 13.65
C HIS A 124 -2.06 21.36 14.75
N THR A 125 -3.19 21.08 15.39
CA THR A 125 -3.66 21.83 16.56
C THR A 125 -3.22 21.17 17.88
N SER A 126 -2.52 20.02 17.84
CA SER A 126 -1.94 19.44 19.05
C SER A 126 -0.78 20.29 19.55
N GLU A 127 -0.56 20.30 20.87
CA GLU A 127 0.53 21.06 21.50
C GLU A 127 1.91 20.62 20.97
N HIS A 128 2.05 19.32 20.70
CA HIS A 128 3.25 18.73 20.12
C HIS A 128 2.89 17.83 18.93
N PRO A 129 3.78 17.69 17.92
CA PRO A 129 3.54 16.78 16.81
C PRO A 129 3.40 15.32 17.28
N LEU A 130 2.39 14.64 16.77
CA LEU A 130 2.01 13.29 17.14
C LEU A 130 2.34 12.30 16.02
N TYR A 131 2.73 11.09 16.40
CA TYR A 131 2.88 10.01 15.43
C TYR A 131 1.51 9.52 14.94
N ASP A 132 1.46 8.98 13.71
CA ASP A 132 0.21 8.52 13.10
C ASP A 132 -0.51 7.41 13.91
N TRP A 133 0.18 6.69 14.80
CA TRP A 133 -0.43 5.69 15.70
C TRP A 133 -1.03 6.28 16.98
N LYS A 134 -0.85 7.57 17.24
CA LYS A 134 -1.52 8.24 18.35
C LYS A 134 -2.86 8.74 17.86
N HIS A 135 -3.94 8.20 18.43
CA HIS A 135 -5.27 8.72 18.19
C HIS A 135 -5.36 10.12 18.80
N TRP A 136 -5.47 11.12 17.94
CA TRP A 136 -5.73 12.49 18.33
C TRP A 136 -7.09 12.91 17.78
N MET A 137 -7.93 13.42 18.67
CA MET A 137 -9.21 14.00 18.30
C MET A 137 -9.43 15.29 19.05
N ILE A 138 -10.02 16.23 18.33
CA ILE A 138 -10.62 17.40 18.92
C ILE A 138 -11.92 16.94 19.59
N ASP A 139 -12.14 17.39 20.81
CA ASP A 139 -13.36 17.15 21.59
C ASP A 139 -14.55 17.93 21.00
N PHE A 140 -14.98 17.51 19.81
CA PHE A 140 -16.05 18.10 19.04
C PHE A 140 -16.80 17.02 18.25
N PRO A 141 -17.92 16.49 18.78
CA PRO A 141 -18.65 15.36 18.20
C PRO A 141 -18.97 15.44 16.69
N PRO A 142 -19.34 16.62 16.12
CA PRO A 142 -19.57 16.72 14.69
C PRO A 142 -18.37 16.31 13.83
N LEU A 143 -17.13 16.59 14.24
CA LEU A 143 -15.94 16.20 13.48
C LEU A 143 -15.77 14.68 13.46
N SER A 144 -15.93 14.02 14.61
CA SER A 144 -15.83 12.55 14.70
C SER A 144 -16.90 11.86 13.85
N TYR A 145 -18.13 12.37 13.90
CA TYR A 145 -19.24 11.86 13.08
C TYR A 145 -18.96 12.04 11.59
N LEU A 146 -18.61 13.25 11.15
CA LEU A 146 -18.38 13.56 9.74
C LEU A 146 -17.16 12.80 9.17
N ASN A 147 -16.10 12.64 9.94
CA ASN A 147 -14.95 11.81 9.56
C ASN A 147 -15.39 10.36 9.33
N SER A 148 -16.09 9.79 10.30
CA SER A 148 -16.60 8.41 10.21
C SER A 148 -17.56 8.25 9.03
N PHE A 149 -18.40 9.25 8.75
CA PHE A 149 -19.31 9.24 7.60
C PHE A 149 -18.53 9.22 6.29
N GLY A 150 -17.56 10.12 6.11
CA GLY A 150 -16.71 10.18 4.92
C GLY A 150 -15.98 8.85 4.66
N LEU A 151 -15.43 8.24 5.72
CA LEU A 151 -14.79 6.93 5.65
C LEU A 151 -15.78 5.81 5.29
N CYS A 152 -17.02 5.84 5.80
CA CYS A 152 -18.05 4.86 5.47
C CYS A 152 -18.51 4.97 4.01
N ILE A 153 -18.74 6.19 3.48
CA ILE A 153 -19.06 6.39 2.05
C ILE A 153 -17.93 5.84 1.19
N ALA A 154 -16.68 6.19 1.51
CA ALA A 154 -15.52 5.69 0.77
C ALA A 154 -15.43 4.15 0.83
N SER A 155 -15.68 3.56 2.00
CA SER A 155 -15.72 2.10 2.18
C SER A 155 -16.74 1.44 1.25
N ASP A 156 -17.96 1.97 1.20
CA ASP A 156 -19.05 1.43 0.38
C ASP A 156 -18.73 1.54 -1.13
N ILE A 157 -18.12 2.66 -1.54
CA ILE A 157 -17.63 2.85 -2.91
C ILE A 157 -16.51 1.85 -3.23
N PHE A 158 -15.49 1.69 -2.38
CA PHE A 158 -14.41 0.75 -2.63
C PHE A 158 -14.92 -0.69 -2.69
N ALA A 159 -15.91 -1.06 -1.87
CA ALA A 159 -16.55 -2.36 -1.93
C ALA A 159 -17.24 -2.58 -3.27
N SER A 160 -17.94 -1.58 -3.81
CA SER A 160 -18.60 -1.67 -5.13
C SER A 160 -17.60 -1.75 -6.30
N LEU A 161 -16.42 -1.17 -6.14
CA LEU A 161 -15.30 -1.28 -7.08
C LEU A 161 -14.53 -2.61 -6.97
N GLY A 162 -14.85 -3.47 -6.00
CA GLY A 162 -14.10 -4.71 -5.74
C GLY A 162 -12.78 -4.52 -4.98
N ASN A 163 -12.50 -3.32 -4.48
CA ASN A 163 -11.35 -3.03 -3.61
C ASN A 163 -11.68 -3.36 -2.15
N SER A 164 -11.80 -4.65 -1.87
CA SER A 164 -12.17 -5.18 -0.54
C SER A 164 -11.20 -4.77 0.56
N GLY A 165 -9.90 -4.64 0.27
CA GLY A 165 -8.89 -4.27 1.26
C GLY A 165 -9.08 -2.85 1.76
N THR A 166 -9.17 -1.88 0.84
CA THR A 166 -9.41 -0.48 1.21
C THR A 166 -10.80 -0.30 1.79
N ALA A 167 -11.82 -1.00 1.28
CA ALA A 167 -13.15 -0.97 1.89
C ALA A 167 -13.13 -1.37 3.37
N ALA A 168 -12.51 -2.50 3.69
CA ALA A 168 -12.39 -3.00 5.06
C ALA A 168 -11.56 -2.05 5.94
N THR A 169 -10.43 -1.54 5.44
CA THR A 169 -9.59 -0.58 6.17
C THR A 169 -10.34 0.71 6.49
N ARG A 170 -11.08 1.32 5.55
CA ARG A 170 -11.81 2.56 5.83
C ARG A 170 -12.88 2.39 6.90
N ARG A 171 -13.63 1.28 6.87
CA ARG A 171 -14.64 0.98 7.90
C ARG A 171 -13.99 0.69 9.25
N TRP A 172 -12.86 -0.01 9.25
CA TRP A 172 -12.07 -0.28 10.45
C TRP A 172 -11.51 0.99 11.07
N GLU A 173 -10.90 1.88 10.26
CA GLU A 173 -10.42 3.20 10.66
C GLU A 173 -11.54 4.02 11.33
N ALA A 174 -12.73 4.07 10.74
CA ALA A 174 -13.88 4.76 11.33
C ALA A 174 -14.29 4.19 12.70
N ARG A 175 -14.18 2.86 12.87
CA ARG A 175 -14.48 2.21 14.15
C ARG A 175 -13.41 2.45 15.20
N ILE A 176 -12.13 2.20 14.91
CA ILE A 176 -11.05 2.34 15.91
C ILE A 176 -10.95 3.77 16.42
N THR A 177 -11.15 4.74 15.51
CA THR A 177 -11.20 6.15 15.87
C THR A 177 -12.38 6.42 16.81
N THR A 178 -13.55 5.82 16.57
CA THR A 178 -14.74 6.03 17.41
C THR A 178 -14.72 5.31 18.76
N VAL A 179 -14.17 4.08 18.83
CA VAL A 179 -14.20 3.25 20.05
C VAL A 179 -13.44 3.90 21.21
N GLY A 180 -12.37 4.65 20.92
CA GLY A 180 -11.62 5.39 21.94
C GLY A 180 -12.24 6.72 22.36
N LEU A 181 -13.38 7.13 21.79
CA LEU A 181 -14.00 8.40 22.11
C LEU A 181 -14.90 8.33 23.35
N PRO A 182 -15.04 9.45 24.08
CA PRO A 182 -16.03 9.59 25.14
C PRO A 182 -17.45 9.20 24.70
N GLN A 183 -18.28 8.71 25.63
CA GLN A 183 -19.60 8.17 25.31
C GLN A 183 -20.52 9.15 24.57
N TRP A 184 -20.42 10.46 24.86
CA TRP A 184 -21.22 11.50 24.23
C TRP A 184 -20.87 11.79 22.76
N HIS A 185 -19.68 11.38 22.29
CA HIS A 185 -19.39 11.32 20.84
C HIS A 185 -20.10 10.15 20.15
N GLN A 186 -20.42 9.09 20.88
CA GLN A 186 -20.98 7.84 20.34
C GLN A 186 -22.50 7.93 20.19
N THR A 187 -22.96 8.90 19.39
CA THR A 187 -24.38 9.11 19.12
C THR A 187 -25.02 7.88 18.48
N ARG A 188 -26.36 7.80 18.53
CA ARG A 188 -27.11 6.71 17.90
C ARG A 188 -26.81 6.62 16.40
N GLU A 189 -26.70 7.78 15.75
CA GLU A 189 -26.43 7.91 14.32
C GLU A 189 -25.01 7.39 13.99
N LEU A 190 -24.02 7.71 14.81
CA LEU A 190 -22.66 7.19 14.64
C LEU A 190 -22.61 5.67 14.86
N ARG A 191 -23.32 5.15 15.86
CA ARG A 191 -23.39 3.69 16.10
C ARG A 191 -24.08 2.95 14.96
N SER A 192 -25.16 3.49 14.39
CA SER A 192 -25.83 2.88 13.24
C SER A 192 -24.97 2.93 11.98
N LEU A 193 -24.18 3.99 11.82
CA LEU A 193 -23.20 4.10 10.74
C LEU A 193 -22.11 3.02 10.87
N LEU A 194 -21.65 2.73 12.10
CA LEU A 194 -20.62 1.73 12.40
C LEU A 194 -21.19 0.34 12.67
N ASP A 195 -22.13 -0.09 11.82
CA ASP A 195 -22.77 -1.40 11.90
C ASP A 195 -21.73 -2.55 11.98
N ARG A 196 -21.88 -3.36 13.04
CA ARG A 196 -20.94 -4.44 13.35
C ARG A 196 -21.00 -5.57 12.32
N ASP A 197 -22.17 -5.85 11.75
CA ASP A 197 -22.35 -6.95 10.81
C ASP A 197 -21.76 -6.60 9.44
N ILE A 198 -21.92 -5.34 9.00
CA ILE A 198 -21.25 -4.82 7.80
C ILE A 198 -19.73 -4.93 7.96
N MET A 199 -19.21 -4.48 9.10
CA MET A 199 -17.77 -4.57 9.37
C MET A 199 -17.30 -6.04 9.41
N ASN A 200 -17.97 -6.91 10.15
CA ASN A 200 -17.60 -8.33 10.23
C ASN A 200 -17.60 -8.98 8.85
N LYS A 201 -18.57 -8.63 7.99
CA LYS A 201 -18.62 -9.07 6.60
C LYS A 201 -17.40 -8.60 5.81
N LEU A 202 -17.01 -7.32 5.92
CA LEU A 202 -15.82 -6.78 5.25
C LEU A 202 -14.52 -7.45 5.75
N LEU A 203 -14.37 -7.63 7.07
CA LEU A 203 -13.21 -8.29 7.67
C LEU A 203 -13.15 -9.79 7.36
N SER A 204 -14.26 -10.39 6.91
CA SER A 204 -14.29 -11.80 6.49
C SER A 204 -13.71 -12.02 5.09
N PHE A 205 -13.60 -10.95 4.30
CA PHE A 205 -13.04 -11.04 2.96
C PHE A 205 -11.55 -11.39 2.98
N ARG A 206 -11.09 -11.89 1.84
CA ARG A 206 -9.67 -11.83 1.47
C ARG A 206 -9.47 -10.69 0.49
N HIS A 207 -8.23 -10.24 0.32
CA HIS A 207 -7.95 -9.01 -0.43
C HIS A 207 -7.00 -9.28 -1.61
N PRO A 208 -7.50 -9.51 -2.83
CA PRO A 208 -8.91 -9.50 -3.22
C PRO A 208 -9.61 -10.80 -2.80
N ASP A 209 -10.94 -10.80 -2.79
CA ASP A 209 -11.70 -11.98 -2.37
C ASP A 209 -11.82 -12.94 -3.57
N PRO A 210 -11.38 -14.21 -3.44
CA PRO A 210 -11.38 -15.14 -4.56
C PRO A 210 -12.78 -15.40 -5.13
N LYS A 211 -13.85 -15.16 -4.36
CA LYS A 211 -15.23 -15.34 -4.82
C LYS A 211 -15.71 -14.18 -5.69
N THR A 212 -15.14 -12.98 -5.54
CA THR A 212 -15.59 -11.79 -6.26
C THR A 212 -14.75 -11.50 -7.49
N THR A 213 -13.47 -11.90 -7.53
CA THR A 213 -12.57 -11.57 -8.65
C THR A 213 -12.98 -12.14 -10.00
N ILE A 214 -13.79 -13.22 -10.04
CA ILE A 214 -14.20 -13.83 -11.31
C ILE A 214 -15.16 -12.97 -12.12
N ASN A 215 -16.05 -12.26 -11.43
CA ASN A 215 -17.05 -11.40 -12.04
C ASN A 215 -16.60 -9.94 -12.02
N ALA A 216 -15.36 -9.68 -11.56
CA ALA A 216 -14.81 -8.34 -11.52
C ALA A 216 -14.65 -7.84 -12.96
N THR A 217 -15.35 -6.76 -13.27
CA THR A 217 -15.28 -6.07 -14.55
C THR A 217 -14.94 -4.61 -14.30
N VAL A 218 -14.31 -3.97 -15.29
CA VAL A 218 -14.02 -2.54 -15.23
C VAL A 218 -15.35 -1.80 -15.37
N THR A 219 -15.85 -1.27 -14.26
CA THR A 219 -17.07 -0.45 -14.22
C THR A 219 -16.74 1.03 -14.24
N VAL A 220 -15.58 1.42 -13.70
CA VAL A 220 -15.08 2.79 -13.71
C VAL A 220 -13.64 2.82 -14.24
N PRO A 221 -13.43 2.97 -15.57
CA PRO A 221 -12.10 2.93 -16.20
C PRO A 221 -11.07 3.93 -15.64
N ALA A 222 -11.54 5.03 -15.05
CA ALA A 222 -10.68 5.99 -14.38
C ALA A 222 -10.06 5.45 -13.08
N LEU A 223 -10.66 4.43 -12.47
CA LEU A 223 -10.33 3.86 -11.16
C LEU A 223 -9.92 2.39 -11.21
N GLN A 224 -10.08 1.75 -12.37
CA GLN A 224 -9.83 0.34 -12.59
C GLN A 224 -9.19 0.11 -13.96
N THR A 225 -8.36 -0.92 -14.04
CA THR A 225 -7.87 -1.48 -15.31
C THR A 225 -7.93 -3.00 -15.22
N ARG A 226 -7.91 -3.70 -16.35
CA ARG A 226 -7.79 -5.17 -16.35
C ARG A 226 -6.32 -5.56 -16.29
N GLY A 227 -6.05 -6.72 -15.71
CA GLY A 227 -4.74 -7.36 -15.79
C GLY A 227 -4.84 -8.86 -15.69
N SER A 228 -3.74 -9.52 -15.99
CA SER A 228 -3.60 -10.97 -15.95
C SER A 228 -2.26 -11.32 -15.32
N TRP A 229 -2.29 -12.20 -14.33
CA TRP A 229 -1.10 -12.79 -13.74
C TRP A 229 -0.82 -14.15 -14.38
N LYS A 230 0.24 -14.22 -15.19
CA LYS A 230 0.69 -15.46 -15.82
C LYS A 230 1.82 -16.07 -15.02
N ARG A 231 1.61 -17.26 -14.45
CA ARG A 231 2.68 -18.02 -13.83
C ARG A 231 3.64 -18.54 -14.91
N LEU A 232 4.92 -18.25 -14.76
CA LEU A 232 5.96 -18.73 -15.66
C LEU A 232 6.53 -20.05 -15.13
N HIS A 233 6.76 -20.99 -16.04
CA HIS A 233 7.40 -22.26 -15.71
C HIS A 233 8.90 -22.12 -15.95
N VAL A 234 9.68 -22.22 -14.87
CA VAL A 234 11.14 -22.29 -14.94
C VAL A 234 11.54 -23.76 -14.83
N GLY A 235 12.50 -24.20 -15.65
CA GLY A 235 13.02 -25.56 -15.59
C GLY A 235 13.56 -25.91 -14.19
N LYS A 236 13.48 -27.20 -13.84
CA LYS A 236 13.76 -27.70 -12.47
C LYS A 236 15.26 -27.88 -12.15
N LEU A 237 16.15 -27.65 -13.11
CA LEU A 237 17.57 -27.98 -12.96
C LEU A 237 18.30 -26.86 -12.22
N GLY A 238 18.65 -27.11 -10.95
CA GLY A 238 19.43 -26.19 -10.10
C GLY A 238 18.69 -24.90 -9.69
N GLY A 239 19.19 -24.21 -8.67
CA GLY A 239 18.83 -22.82 -8.37
C GLY A 239 17.72 -22.54 -7.37
N VAL A 240 17.14 -21.33 -7.49
CA VAL A 240 16.24 -20.69 -6.51
C VAL A 240 14.82 -21.25 -6.61
N THR A 241 14.68 -22.56 -6.41
CA THR A 241 13.39 -23.27 -6.50
C THR A 241 12.75 -23.49 -5.13
N GLU A 242 13.58 -23.55 -4.08
CA GLU A 242 13.12 -23.54 -2.70
C GLU A 242 12.76 -22.10 -2.33
N GLY A 243 11.48 -21.84 -2.13
CA GLY A 243 10.98 -20.48 -1.99
C GLY A 243 11.75 -19.63 -0.97
N ARG A 244 11.78 -18.32 -1.23
CA ARG A 244 12.65 -17.36 -0.56
C ARG A 244 11.90 -16.09 -0.17
N GLU A 245 12.37 -15.43 0.88
CA GLU A 245 11.88 -14.14 1.40
C GLU A 245 13.08 -13.25 1.78
N ASP A 246 12.84 -11.95 2.02
CA ASP A 246 13.87 -10.96 2.39
C ASP A 246 15.10 -10.86 1.44
N PHE A 247 14.92 -11.16 0.15
CA PHE A 247 15.98 -11.14 -0.87
C PHE A 247 15.93 -9.88 -1.74
N ALA A 248 17.05 -9.60 -2.43
CA ALA A 248 17.13 -8.56 -3.44
C ALA A 248 16.89 -9.12 -4.85
N THR A 249 16.25 -8.34 -5.73
CA THR A 249 16.14 -8.67 -7.16
C THR A 249 16.27 -7.46 -8.06
N PHE A 250 16.74 -7.68 -9.27
CA PHE A 250 16.76 -6.70 -10.35
C PHE A 250 16.81 -7.40 -11.71
N ILE A 251 16.51 -6.67 -12.80
CA ILE A 251 16.62 -7.18 -14.16
C ILE A 251 17.65 -6.38 -14.94
N TRP A 252 18.61 -7.07 -15.55
CA TRP A 252 19.59 -6.46 -16.45
C TRP A 252 19.73 -7.29 -17.72
N ASN A 253 19.64 -6.64 -18.89
CA ASN A 253 19.74 -7.27 -20.21
C ASN A 253 18.88 -8.55 -20.36
N GLY A 254 17.60 -8.49 -19.98
CA GLY A 254 16.67 -9.62 -20.09
C GLY A 254 16.90 -10.76 -19.10
N HIS A 255 17.81 -10.60 -18.12
CA HIS A 255 18.06 -11.59 -17.09
C HIS A 255 17.55 -11.11 -15.73
N LEU A 256 16.83 -11.97 -15.03
CA LEU A 256 16.41 -11.76 -13.64
C LEU A 256 17.52 -12.21 -12.69
N TYR A 257 17.94 -11.32 -11.79
CA TYR A 257 18.92 -11.61 -10.75
C TYR A 257 18.23 -11.72 -9.39
N VAL A 258 18.66 -12.69 -8.56
CA VAL A 258 18.15 -12.93 -7.20
C VAL A 258 19.33 -13.10 -6.25
N ALA A 259 19.39 -12.30 -5.18
CA ALA A 259 20.49 -12.29 -4.23
C ALA A 259 20.03 -12.41 -2.77
N GLY A 260 20.70 -13.24 -1.98
CA GLY A 260 20.49 -13.30 -0.53
C GLY A 260 19.11 -13.83 -0.12
N GLY A 261 18.57 -13.38 1.01
CA GLY A 261 17.29 -13.82 1.56
C GLY A 261 17.38 -15.08 2.42
N ARG A 262 16.22 -15.65 2.74
CA ARG A 262 16.12 -16.89 3.52
C ARG A 262 14.92 -17.73 3.10
N LYS A 263 14.93 -18.98 3.51
CA LYS A 263 13.76 -19.85 3.51
C LYS A 263 12.99 -19.65 4.81
N CYS A 264 11.67 -19.54 4.74
CA CYS A 264 10.85 -19.48 5.94
C CYS A 264 10.91 -20.79 6.73
N GLY A 265 10.97 -20.67 8.07
CA GLY A 265 10.90 -21.79 9.00
C GLY A 265 11.86 -21.62 10.17
N ASP A 266 12.27 -22.75 10.76
CA ASP A 266 13.07 -22.93 11.99
C ASP A 266 14.51 -22.35 11.93
N GLY A 267 14.68 -21.10 11.49
CA GLY A 267 15.95 -20.38 11.54
C GLY A 267 16.86 -20.53 10.31
N GLY A 268 16.33 -20.84 9.13
CA GLY A 268 17.08 -20.77 7.86
C GLY A 268 16.76 -21.88 6.85
N PRO A 269 17.65 -22.10 5.86
CA PRO A 269 18.96 -21.45 5.68
C PRO A 269 18.87 -19.96 5.31
N PHE A 270 19.89 -19.21 5.69
CA PHE A 270 20.14 -17.83 5.24
C PHE A 270 21.09 -17.88 4.04
N TYR A 271 20.66 -17.30 2.93
CA TYR A 271 21.40 -17.33 1.68
C TYR A 271 22.30 -16.10 1.55
N ARG A 272 23.42 -16.28 0.86
CA ARG A 272 24.32 -15.20 0.40
C ARG A 272 24.70 -15.39 -1.07
N ASP A 273 24.02 -16.32 -1.72
CA ASP A 273 24.20 -16.64 -3.11
C ASP A 273 23.63 -15.52 -3.99
N LEU A 274 24.07 -15.54 -5.24
CA LEU A 274 23.55 -14.70 -6.31
C LEU A 274 23.22 -15.63 -7.47
N TRP A 275 22.05 -15.47 -8.07
CA TRP A 275 21.59 -16.28 -9.18
C TRP A 275 21.11 -15.39 -10.31
N LYS A 276 21.23 -15.86 -11.55
CA LYS A 276 20.57 -15.23 -12.71
C LYS A 276 19.75 -16.23 -13.53
N LEU A 277 18.67 -15.76 -14.14
CA LEU A 277 17.77 -16.51 -15.01
C LEU A 277 17.52 -15.71 -16.30
N ASP A 278 17.66 -16.36 -17.45
CA ASP A 278 17.24 -15.79 -18.74
C ASP A 278 15.70 -15.80 -18.83
N LEU A 279 15.09 -14.62 -18.95
CA LEU A 279 13.64 -14.47 -18.99
C LEU A 279 13.00 -14.86 -20.33
N ALA A 280 13.79 -14.98 -21.40
CA ALA A 280 13.33 -15.48 -22.69
C ALA A 280 13.36 -17.01 -22.73
N ALA A 281 14.43 -17.61 -22.21
CA ALA A 281 14.61 -19.07 -22.25
C ALA A 281 13.84 -19.81 -21.14
N LEU A 282 13.83 -19.25 -19.90
CA LEU A 282 13.21 -19.84 -18.71
C LEU A 282 13.62 -21.30 -18.43
N ASP A 283 14.81 -21.70 -18.87
CA ASP A 283 15.31 -23.06 -18.85
C ASP A 283 16.05 -23.41 -17.56
N GLU A 284 17.04 -22.60 -17.16
CA GLU A 284 17.87 -22.87 -15.99
C GLU A 284 18.32 -21.62 -15.21
N TRP A 285 18.48 -21.82 -13.90
CA TRP A 285 19.12 -20.84 -13.03
C TRP A 285 20.63 -21.06 -13.04
N ARG A 286 21.40 -19.99 -13.24
CA ARG A 286 22.86 -20.04 -13.15
C ARG A 286 23.35 -19.31 -11.90
N GLN A 287 24.09 -20.02 -11.05
CA GLN A 287 24.73 -19.42 -9.88
C GLN A 287 25.87 -18.50 -10.31
N LEU A 288 25.96 -17.37 -9.63
CA LEU A 288 27.02 -16.37 -9.72
C LEU A 288 27.88 -16.43 -8.45
N PRO A 289 29.05 -15.75 -8.41
CA PRO A 289 29.85 -15.71 -7.20
C PRO A 289 29.04 -15.20 -6.00
N ASP A 290 29.09 -15.97 -4.91
CA ASP A 290 28.46 -15.60 -3.64
C ASP A 290 29.00 -14.26 -3.13
N TYR A 291 28.18 -13.58 -2.32
CA TYR A 291 28.56 -12.30 -1.74
C TYR A 291 29.76 -12.48 -0.77
N PRO A 292 30.92 -11.85 -1.04
CA PRO A 292 32.21 -12.26 -0.47
C PRO A 292 32.44 -11.81 0.98
N ILE A 293 31.65 -10.84 1.47
CA ILE A 293 31.81 -10.35 2.83
C ILE A 293 31.15 -11.34 3.79
N PRO A 294 31.82 -11.78 4.87
CA PRO A 294 31.24 -12.76 5.78
C PRO A 294 30.08 -12.17 6.63
N PRO A 295 29.14 -13.01 7.11
CA PRO A 295 28.01 -12.57 7.95
C PRO A 295 28.40 -11.82 9.22
N ASN A 296 29.51 -12.18 9.87
CA ASN A 296 29.96 -11.50 11.08
C ASN A 296 30.42 -10.04 10.84
N ARG A 297 30.67 -9.65 9.57
CA ARG A 297 31.06 -8.29 9.19
C ARG A 297 29.95 -7.48 8.56
N SER A 298 29.02 -8.12 7.86
CA SER A 298 27.96 -7.44 7.11
C SER A 298 26.55 -7.72 7.62
N GLY A 299 26.37 -8.73 8.47
CA GLY A 299 25.06 -9.29 8.80
C GLY A 299 24.58 -10.33 7.79
N SER A 300 23.39 -10.87 8.04
CA SER A 300 22.67 -11.70 7.08
C SER A 300 22.17 -10.85 5.91
N PHE A 301 22.17 -11.40 4.70
CA PHE A 301 21.67 -10.71 3.50
C PHE A 301 20.14 -10.73 3.53
N LEU A 302 19.52 -9.94 4.41
CA LEU A 302 18.08 -9.89 4.63
C LEU A 302 17.59 -8.46 4.55
N GLY A 303 16.53 -8.24 3.78
CA GLY A 303 15.93 -6.91 3.64
C GLY A 303 16.87 -5.90 2.98
N TRP A 304 17.90 -6.36 2.28
CA TRP A 304 18.78 -5.49 1.50
C TRP A 304 18.21 -5.29 0.11
N THR A 305 18.46 -4.10 -0.45
CA THR A 305 18.08 -3.75 -1.81
C THR A 305 19.34 -3.63 -2.66
N MET A 306 19.28 -4.14 -3.90
CA MET A 306 20.30 -3.90 -4.92
C MET A 306 19.71 -3.04 -6.02
N LEU A 307 20.43 -1.99 -6.44
CA LEU A 307 19.98 -1.08 -7.49
C LEU A 307 20.96 -1.04 -8.64
N LEU A 308 20.44 -0.93 -9.85
CA LEU A 308 21.25 -0.80 -11.05
C LEU A 308 21.77 0.62 -11.22
N HIS A 309 23.06 0.73 -11.52
CA HIS A 309 23.71 1.95 -11.96
C HIS A 309 24.70 1.61 -13.08
N ASN A 310 24.37 2.01 -14.31
CA ASN A 310 25.09 1.61 -15.50
C ASN A 310 25.15 0.07 -15.61
N ASP A 311 26.33 -0.52 -15.75
CA ASP A 311 26.55 -1.97 -15.82
C ASP A 311 26.86 -2.62 -14.46
N THR A 312 26.44 -1.97 -13.37
CA THR A 312 26.73 -2.45 -12.02
C THR A 312 25.47 -2.51 -11.16
N ALA A 313 25.42 -3.48 -10.26
CA ALA A 313 24.41 -3.57 -9.21
C ALA A 313 25.03 -3.14 -7.87
N ILE A 314 24.51 -2.06 -7.30
CA ILE A 314 24.99 -1.43 -6.07
C ILE A 314 24.24 -2.00 -4.87
N LEU A 315 24.98 -2.38 -3.83
CA LEU A 315 24.48 -2.86 -2.55
C LEU A 315 25.00 -1.96 -1.42
N PHE A 316 24.08 -1.42 -0.63
CA PHE A 316 24.40 -0.69 0.60
C PHE A 316 23.86 -1.44 1.81
N THR A 317 24.73 -1.73 2.77
CA THR A 317 24.38 -2.52 3.96
C THR A 317 24.46 -1.72 5.26
N GLY A 318 24.53 -0.38 5.19
CA GLY A 318 24.77 0.49 6.36
C GLY A 318 26.24 0.68 6.72
N ARG A 319 27.19 0.06 5.99
CA ARG A 319 28.64 0.19 6.23
C ARG A 319 29.21 1.44 5.56
N PRO A 320 30.39 1.95 5.99
CA PRO A 320 31.14 3.01 5.30
C PRO A 320 31.64 2.63 3.90
N THR A 321 31.32 1.43 3.44
CA THR A 321 31.66 0.91 2.13
C THR A 321 30.40 0.59 1.36
N VAL A 322 30.48 0.68 0.04
CA VAL A 322 29.44 0.24 -0.89
C VAL A 322 29.97 -0.93 -1.69
N ASP A 323 29.22 -2.02 -1.71
CA ASP A 323 29.57 -3.21 -2.47
C ASP A 323 28.91 -3.14 -3.85
N VAL A 324 29.63 -3.62 -4.86
CA VAL A 324 29.22 -3.50 -6.25
C VAL A 324 29.43 -4.85 -6.92
N PHE A 325 28.40 -5.32 -7.61
CA PHE A 325 28.51 -6.45 -8.52
C PHE A 325 28.59 -5.93 -9.95
N ASP A 326 29.73 -6.13 -10.61
CA ASP A 326 29.90 -5.80 -12.02
C ASP A 326 29.19 -6.86 -12.87
N LEU A 327 28.22 -6.44 -13.68
CA LEU A 327 27.35 -7.36 -14.43
C LEU A 327 28.00 -7.89 -15.71
N LYS A 328 29.09 -7.24 -16.17
CA LYS A 328 29.86 -7.67 -17.34
C LYS A 328 30.94 -8.67 -16.97
N THR A 329 31.68 -8.41 -15.89
CA THR A 329 32.73 -9.31 -15.42
C THR A 329 32.22 -10.35 -14.43
N GLU A 330 31.01 -10.16 -13.91
CA GLU A 330 30.36 -11.03 -12.91
C GLU A 330 31.17 -11.15 -11.62
N THR A 331 31.81 -10.06 -11.20
CA THR A 331 32.67 -10.01 -10.02
C THR A 331 32.19 -8.98 -9.00
N TRP A 332 32.37 -9.31 -7.72
CA TRP A 332 32.19 -8.38 -6.62
C TRP A 332 33.40 -7.46 -6.45
N SER A 333 33.12 -6.20 -6.12
CA SER A 333 34.10 -5.22 -5.68
C SER A 333 33.48 -4.36 -4.57
N THR A 334 34.30 -3.57 -3.89
CA THR A 334 33.86 -2.67 -2.82
C THR A 334 34.63 -1.36 -2.93
N PHE A 335 33.95 -0.24 -2.76
CA PHE A 335 34.61 1.07 -2.63
C PHE A 335 34.30 1.73 -1.29
N MET A 336 35.26 2.51 -0.79
CA MET A 336 35.13 3.26 0.45
C MET A 336 34.35 4.55 0.21
N THR A 337 33.48 4.91 1.15
CA THR A 337 32.77 6.19 1.17
C THR A 337 33.23 7.03 2.35
N THR A 338 32.88 8.31 2.32
CA THR A 338 33.22 9.26 3.38
C THR A 338 31.98 9.99 3.86
N TYR A 339 31.98 10.33 5.14
CA TYR A 339 30.92 11.10 5.77
C TYR A 339 31.54 12.00 6.84
N THR A 340 31.15 13.28 6.84
CA THR A 340 31.61 14.25 7.84
C THR A 340 30.38 14.80 8.54
N PRO A 341 30.12 14.43 9.81
CA PRO A 341 28.92 14.88 10.51
C PRO A 341 28.97 16.39 10.79
N THR A 342 27.87 17.06 10.52
CA THR A 342 27.62 18.44 10.93
C THR A 342 27.12 18.52 12.38
N ALA A 343 26.95 19.73 12.93
CA ALA A 343 26.32 19.91 14.23
C ALA A 343 24.86 19.42 14.25
N ALA A 344 24.11 19.68 13.17
CA ALA A 344 22.74 19.21 13.01
C ALA A 344 22.65 17.68 12.95
N ASP A 345 23.66 17.03 12.37
CA ASP A 345 23.74 15.56 12.31
C ASP A 345 23.92 14.94 13.70
N LYS A 346 24.78 15.54 14.53
CA LYS A 346 24.96 15.11 15.91
C LYS A 346 23.66 15.29 16.73
N ALA A 347 22.95 16.40 16.52
CA ALA A 347 21.64 16.62 17.13
C ALA A 347 20.58 15.61 16.67
N ALA A 348 20.69 15.09 15.43
CA ALA A 348 19.85 14.04 14.89
C ALA A 348 20.22 12.62 15.40
N GLY A 349 21.14 12.51 16.36
CA GLY A 349 21.55 11.25 16.98
C GLY A 349 22.75 10.56 16.31
N ILE A 350 23.42 11.21 15.36
CA ILE A 350 24.59 10.62 14.70
C ILE A 350 25.79 10.67 15.64
N THR A 351 26.26 9.50 16.04
CA THR A 351 27.43 9.29 16.90
C THR A 351 28.56 8.64 16.12
N ASN A 352 29.80 8.72 16.64
CA ASN A 352 30.97 8.04 16.06
C ASN A 352 31.27 8.35 14.58
N ASN A 353 30.87 9.54 14.10
CA ASN A 353 31.04 9.98 12.71
C ASN A 353 30.42 9.04 11.66
N TRP A 354 29.37 8.27 12.00
CA TRP A 354 28.67 7.43 11.03
C TRP A 354 27.16 7.33 11.34
N PRO A 355 26.27 7.52 10.36
CA PRO A 355 24.83 7.62 10.58
C PRO A 355 24.11 6.30 10.87
N TYR A 356 24.73 5.14 10.61
CA TYR A 356 24.13 3.83 10.83
C TYR A 356 24.85 3.05 11.94
N PRO A 357 24.39 3.14 13.19
CA PRO A 357 24.98 2.40 14.30
C PRO A 357 25.10 0.90 14.03
N GLY A 358 26.25 0.34 14.38
CA GLY A 358 26.58 -1.06 14.14
C GLY A 358 26.95 -1.40 12.71
N PHE A 359 27.06 -0.39 11.83
CA PHE A 359 27.37 -0.56 10.41
C PHE A 359 26.40 -1.52 9.71
N MET A 360 25.13 -1.45 10.10
CA MET A 360 24.06 -2.31 9.60
C MET A 360 22.86 -1.45 9.23
N ALA A 361 22.33 -1.67 8.03
CA ALA A 361 21.04 -1.16 7.58
C ALA A 361 20.31 -2.30 6.86
N CYS A 362 19.03 -2.47 7.15
CA CYS A 362 18.14 -3.39 6.45
C CYS A 362 16.74 -2.79 6.37
N ASP A 363 15.92 -3.34 5.48
CA ASP A 363 14.54 -2.92 5.26
C ASP A 363 14.38 -1.43 4.88
N ASN A 364 15.50 -0.80 4.50
CA ASN A 364 15.55 0.57 4.05
C ASN A 364 15.13 0.65 2.59
N MET A 365 14.62 1.81 2.24
CA MET A 365 14.35 2.18 0.87
C MET A 365 15.64 2.66 0.20
N MET A 366 15.86 2.30 -1.06
CA MET A 366 16.95 2.86 -1.87
C MET A 366 16.41 3.34 -3.22
N GLN A 367 16.95 4.45 -3.74
CA GLN A 367 16.72 4.92 -5.11
C GLN A 367 17.99 5.56 -5.70
N ILE A 368 18.23 5.42 -7.00
CA ILE A 368 19.35 6.08 -7.69
C ILE A 368 18.81 7.14 -8.65
N LEU A 369 19.19 8.39 -8.44
CA LEU A 369 18.73 9.54 -9.21
C LEU A 369 19.88 10.52 -9.45
N ASN A 370 20.12 10.87 -10.71
CA ASN A 370 21.15 11.83 -11.12
C ASN A 370 22.56 11.53 -10.56
N GLY A 371 22.97 10.26 -10.59
CA GLY A 371 24.29 9.82 -10.10
C GLY A 371 24.41 9.83 -8.58
N LYS A 372 23.29 9.91 -7.86
CA LYS A 372 23.24 9.89 -6.40
C LYS A 372 22.38 8.73 -5.92
N LEU A 373 22.85 8.04 -4.88
CA LEU A 373 22.10 7.02 -4.16
C LEU A 373 21.39 7.67 -2.97
N TYR A 374 20.08 7.54 -2.92
CA TYR A 374 19.23 7.98 -1.83
C TYR A 374 18.84 6.78 -0.97
N VAL A 375 18.92 6.93 0.36
CA VAL A 375 18.57 5.87 1.33
C VAL A 375 17.64 6.45 2.38
N PHE A 376 16.47 5.86 2.56
CA PHE A 376 15.48 6.30 3.54
C PHE A 376 15.05 5.16 4.47
N GLY A 377 15.02 5.46 5.78
CA GLY A 377 14.47 4.61 6.81
C GLY A 377 15.16 3.25 6.97
N GLY A 378 14.37 2.22 7.24
CA GLY A 378 14.86 0.88 7.58
C GLY A 378 15.24 0.75 9.06
N ALA A 379 15.84 -0.37 9.42
CA ALA A 379 16.33 -0.68 10.75
C ALA A 379 17.86 -0.76 10.78
N HIS A 380 18.44 -0.55 11.96
CA HIS A 380 19.88 -0.71 12.21
C HIS A 380 20.10 -1.33 13.60
N GLN A 381 21.36 -1.42 14.06
CA GLN A 381 21.67 -2.17 15.29
C GLN A 381 20.97 -1.62 16.55
N GLN A 382 20.72 -0.32 16.59
CA GLN A 382 20.20 0.38 17.77
C GLN A 382 18.72 0.77 17.66
N THR A 383 18.05 0.44 16.54
CA THR A 383 16.59 0.55 16.48
C THR A 383 16.00 -0.52 15.58
N ARG A 384 15.02 -1.23 16.13
CA ARG A 384 14.24 -2.27 15.45
C ARG A 384 12.92 -1.76 14.92
N MET A 385 12.38 -0.69 15.51
CA MET A 385 11.13 -0.07 15.05
C MET A 385 11.21 0.44 13.62
N GLY A 386 12.39 0.93 13.25
CA GLY A 386 12.67 1.66 12.04
C GLY A 386 13.13 3.09 12.36
N CYS A 387 13.81 3.74 11.42
CA CYS A 387 14.16 5.16 11.51
C CYS A 387 13.57 5.93 10.32
N ASN A 388 13.68 7.26 10.33
CA ASN A 388 13.33 8.13 9.19
C ASN A 388 14.56 8.84 8.62
N LEU A 389 15.75 8.33 8.94
CA LEU A 389 17.01 8.87 8.44
C LEU A 389 16.99 8.89 6.91
N PHE A 390 17.25 10.06 6.33
CA PHE A 390 17.29 10.24 4.87
C PHE A 390 18.68 10.70 4.45
N MET A 391 19.37 9.85 3.71
CA MET A 391 20.78 10.02 3.33
C MET A 391 20.93 10.08 1.81
N GLU A 392 21.95 10.81 1.36
CA GLU A 392 22.35 10.90 -0.04
C GLU A 392 23.84 10.60 -0.17
N LEU A 393 24.20 9.69 -1.07
CA LEU A 393 25.57 9.42 -1.50
C LEU A 393 25.76 9.91 -2.93
N ASN A 394 26.69 10.82 -3.13
CA ASN A 394 27.16 11.14 -4.47
C ASN A 394 28.09 10.01 -4.95
N LEU A 395 27.68 9.26 -5.98
CA LEU A 395 28.40 8.06 -6.45
C LEU A 395 29.73 8.40 -7.13
N THR A 396 29.89 9.63 -7.63
CA THR A 396 31.16 10.09 -8.23
C THR A 396 32.20 10.46 -7.18
N THR A 397 31.79 11.16 -6.12
CA THR A 397 32.72 11.64 -5.08
C THR A 397 32.82 10.69 -3.88
N CYS A 398 31.95 9.69 -3.81
CA CYS A 398 31.80 8.76 -2.68
C CYS A 398 31.58 9.48 -1.35
N LYS A 399 30.88 10.62 -1.37
CA LYS A 399 30.57 11.43 -0.18
C LYS A 399 29.10 11.32 0.18
N TRP A 400 28.85 10.96 1.43
CA TRP A 400 27.52 10.99 2.04
C TRP A 400 27.20 12.38 2.58
N ARG A 401 25.92 12.75 2.54
CA ARG A 401 25.32 13.80 3.37
C ARG A 401 23.99 13.32 3.96
N ARG A 402 23.64 13.83 5.13
CA ARG A 402 22.27 13.70 5.65
C ARG A 402 21.40 14.77 5.00
N ILE A 403 20.23 14.37 4.53
CA ILE A 403 19.18 15.27 4.05
C ILE A 403 18.24 15.62 5.21
N GLY A 404 17.76 14.60 5.94
CA GLY A 404 16.74 14.78 6.98
C GLY A 404 16.59 13.57 7.90
N GLY A 405 15.63 13.65 8.82
CA GLY A 405 15.32 12.59 9.77
C GLY A 405 16.35 12.40 10.88
N THR A 406 16.10 11.42 11.74
CA THR A 406 16.89 11.09 12.94
C THR A 406 17.30 9.62 12.93
N VAL A 407 18.41 9.33 13.62
CA VAL A 407 18.89 7.94 13.81
C VAL A 407 17.94 7.17 14.72
N HIS A 408 17.48 7.79 15.79
CA HIS A 408 16.54 7.21 16.73
C HIS A 408 15.18 7.89 16.62
N VAL A 409 14.13 7.13 16.94
CA VAL A 409 12.79 7.69 17.13
C VAL A 409 12.83 8.68 18.30
N THR A 410 12.22 9.84 18.11
CA THR A 410 12.14 10.93 19.08
C THR A 410 10.86 10.82 19.91
N GLU A 411 10.73 11.63 20.96
CA GLU A 411 9.50 11.68 21.76
C GLU A 411 8.29 12.14 20.92
N TYR A 412 8.50 13.17 20.11
CA TYR A 412 7.50 13.76 19.24
C TYR A 412 7.78 13.48 17.78
N ALA A 413 6.73 13.47 16.97
CA ALA A 413 6.87 13.33 15.51
C ALA A 413 7.45 14.61 14.87
N ASP A 414 7.65 14.56 13.57
CA ASP A 414 7.90 15.75 12.75
C ASP A 414 6.96 15.70 11.55
N TYR A 415 6.10 16.71 11.41
CA TYR A 415 5.11 16.76 10.34
C TYR A 415 5.70 17.20 9.00
N SER A 416 6.97 17.65 8.96
CA SER A 416 7.63 18.13 7.75
C SER A 416 8.27 17.03 6.91
N PHE A 417 8.37 15.80 7.41
CA PHE A 417 8.91 14.66 6.66
C PHE A 417 8.28 13.33 7.13
N PRO A 418 8.46 12.23 6.37
CA PRO A 418 7.84 10.96 6.73
C PRO A 418 8.37 10.43 8.07
N GLY A 419 7.46 9.87 8.88
CA GLY A 419 7.81 9.19 10.14
C GLY A 419 8.69 7.94 9.95
N PRO A 420 9.34 7.45 11.03
CA PRO A 420 10.28 6.32 10.98
C PRO A 420 9.64 5.04 10.45
N ARG A 421 10.26 4.29 9.53
CA ARG A 421 9.60 3.07 9.01
C ARG A 421 10.55 2.10 8.34
N LYS A 422 10.10 0.86 8.26
CA LYS A 422 10.69 -0.23 7.49
C LYS A 422 9.83 -0.56 6.28
N THR A 423 10.44 -1.23 5.29
CA THR A 423 9.76 -1.93 4.19
C THR A 423 8.73 -1.09 3.43
N ALA A 424 8.99 0.21 3.31
CA ALA A 424 8.20 1.13 2.51
C ALA A 424 8.45 0.92 1.01
N GLY A 425 7.42 1.13 0.19
CA GLY A 425 7.60 1.18 -1.26
C GLY A 425 8.16 2.52 -1.70
N SER A 426 8.94 2.52 -2.77
CA SER A 426 9.39 3.77 -3.40
C SER A 426 9.62 3.64 -4.89
N TRP A 427 9.66 4.80 -5.53
CA TRP A 427 10.03 4.94 -6.92
C TRP A 427 10.47 6.37 -7.24
N ILE A 428 11.04 6.55 -8.41
CA ILE A 428 11.39 7.87 -8.97
C ILE A 428 10.29 8.27 -9.95
N SER A 429 9.95 9.56 -9.97
CA SER A 429 9.01 10.11 -10.94
C SER A 429 9.51 9.97 -12.39
N ALA A 430 8.57 9.94 -13.33
CA ALA A 430 8.84 9.90 -14.78
C ALA A 430 9.90 10.91 -15.25
N ASP A 431 9.75 12.15 -14.79
CA ASP A 431 10.59 13.30 -15.11
C ASP A 431 11.88 13.37 -14.28
N LYS A 432 12.11 12.39 -13.39
CA LYS A 432 13.30 12.29 -12.55
C LYS A 432 13.49 13.50 -11.61
N THR A 433 12.40 14.15 -11.21
CA THR A 433 12.42 15.31 -10.31
C THR A 433 12.04 14.98 -8.86
N ARG A 434 11.39 13.83 -8.65
CA ARG A 434 10.86 13.43 -7.34
C ARG A 434 11.17 11.99 -7.00
N ILE A 435 11.30 11.74 -5.70
CA ILE A 435 11.30 10.40 -5.11
C ILE A 435 10.02 10.23 -4.33
N TYR A 436 9.25 9.21 -4.64
CA TYR A 436 8.02 8.87 -3.94
C TYR A 436 8.28 7.81 -2.87
N LEU A 437 7.57 7.90 -1.76
CA LEU A 437 7.61 6.98 -0.63
C LEU A 437 6.17 6.63 -0.23
N LEU A 438 5.85 5.34 -0.20
CA LEU A 438 4.50 4.84 0.07
C LEU A 438 4.52 3.82 1.21
N PHE A 439 3.67 4.08 2.21
CA PHE A 439 3.40 3.16 3.33
C PHE A 439 4.67 2.68 4.06
N GLY A 440 4.71 1.40 4.44
CA GLY A 440 5.73 0.81 5.33
C GLY A 440 5.15 0.45 6.70
N ILE A 441 6.04 0.15 7.65
CA ILE A 441 5.66 -0.24 9.01
C ILE A 441 6.53 0.42 10.07
N PHE A 442 5.90 0.75 11.20
CA PHE A 442 6.55 0.97 12.47
C PHE A 442 6.50 -0.35 13.25
N ASP A 443 7.65 -1.00 13.40
CA ASP A 443 7.77 -2.31 14.02
C ASP A 443 7.81 -2.18 15.56
N ARG A 444 6.74 -1.61 16.11
CA ARG A 444 6.58 -1.30 17.53
C ARG A 444 6.62 -2.56 18.40
N ASN A 445 6.13 -3.68 17.89
CA ASN A 445 6.24 -5.00 18.53
C ASN A 445 7.69 -5.41 18.77
N THR A 446 8.54 -5.35 17.75
CA THR A 446 9.97 -5.65 17.96
C THR A 446 10.63 -4.62 18.86
N ALA A 447 10.25 -3.33 18.74
CA ALA A 447 10.75 -2.26 19.59
C ALA A 447 10.41 -2.47 21.08
N TYR A 448 9.19 -2.95 21.39
CA TYR A 448 8.74 -3.31 22.74
C TYR A 448 9.64 -4.37 23.37
N PHE A 449 9.94 -5.44 22.65
CA PHE A 449 10.84 -6.49 23.13
C PHE A 449 12.28 -6.02 23.37
N HIS A 450 12.68 -4.90 22.78
CA HIS A 450 14.00 -4.30 22.95
C HIS A 450 13.99 -3.07 23.87
N ASN A 451 12.86 -2.77 24.51
CA ASN A 451 12.67 -1.61 25.37
C ASN A 451 13.03 -0.28 24.67
N GLU A 452 12.68 -0.17 23.39
CA GLU A 452 12.82 1.06 22.61
C GLU A 452 11.63 2.00 22.88
N LEU A 453 11.86 3.31 22.76
CA LEU A 453 10.82 4.34 22.86
C LEU A 453 9.65 4.01 21.93
N HIS A 454 8.40 4.23 22.34
CA HIS A 454 7.16 3.92 21.59
C HIS A 454 6.90 2.46 21.22
N GLY A 455 7.68 1.51 21.74
CA GLY A 455 7.36 0.08 21.60
C GLY A 455 6.02 -0.29 22.24
N GLU A 456 5.25 -1.13 21.55
CA GLU A 456 3.97 -1.72 22.03
C GLU A 456 3.84 -3.16 21.53
N ASP A 457 2.87 -3.91 22.01
CA ASP A 457 2.57 -5.28 21.56
C ASP A 457 2.01 -5.37 20.13
N GLU A 458 1.54 -4.28 19.54
CA GLU A 458 1.03 -4.22 18.17
C GLU A 458 1.94 -3.44 17.22
N GLN A 459 2.05 -3.90 15.97
CA GLN A 459 2.72 -3.14 14.90
C GLN A 459 1.78 -2.07 14.31
N PHE A 460 2.33 -1.03 13.67
CA PHE A 460 1.55 -0.01 13.00
C PHE A 460 1.97 0.16 11.53
N GLY A 461 1.01 0.01 10.61
CA GLY A 461 1.18 0.18 9.18
C GLY A 461 0.98 1.64 8.80
N CYS A 462 1.98 2.22 8.13
CA CYS A 462 1.89 3.60 7.67
C CYS A 462 0.80 3.70 6.58
N SER A 463 -0.11 4.67 6.71
CA SER A 463 -1.20 4.92 5.75
C SER A 463 -0.97 6.15 4.88
N ASP A 464 0.26 6.64 4.83
CA ASP A 464 0.64 7.87 4.16
C ASP A 464 1.44 7.63 2.88
N PHE A 465 1.45 8.68 2.06
CA PHE A 465 2.13 8.75 0.78
C PHE A 465 2.88 10.08 0.73
N TRP A 466 4.15 10.05 0.35
CA TRP A 466 5.04 11.21 0.36
C TRP A 466 5.79 11.33 -0.95
N SER A 467 6.18 12.55 -1.30
CA SER A 467 7.19 12.81 -2.33
C SER A 467 8.26 13.77 -1.84
N TRP A 468 9.49 13.53 -2.26
CA TRP A 468 10.64 14.39 -2.05
C TRP A 468 10.94 15.13 -3.35
N SER A 469 10.92 16.46 -3.34
CA SER A 469 11.39 17.30 -4.45
C SER A 469 12.91 17.39 -4.43
N VAL A 470 13.58 16.91 -5.47
CA VAL A 470 15.04 17.00 -5.58
C VAL A 470 15.49 18.45 -5.75
N LYS A 471 14.70 19.24 -6.48
CA LYS A 471 15.00 20.65 -6.76
C LYS A 471 14.85 21.50 -5.51
N ASP A 472 13.75 21.34 -4.80
CA ASP A 472 13.38 22.21 -3.69
C ASP A 472 13.90 21.68 -2.35
N GLU A 473 14.44 20.46 -2.34
CA GLU A 473 14.90 19.74 -1.15
C GLU A 473 13.85 19.74 -0.02
N THR A 474 12.60 19.41 -0.38
CA THR A 474 11.46 19.36 0.57
C THR A 474 10.61 18.12 0.37
N TRP A 475 10.07 17.62 1.49
CA TRP A 475 9.05 16.58 1.49
C TRP A 475 7.66 17.19 1.38
N ARG A 476 6.75 16.48 0.71
CA ARG A 476 5.32 16.79 0.64
C ARG A 476 4.51 15.52 0.90
N ARG A 477 3.53 15.59 1.80
CA ARG A 477 2.56 14.51 2.01
C ARG A 477 1.53 14.54 0.88
N GLU A 478 1.58 13.55 0.01
CA GLU A 478 0.71 13.37 -1.15
C GLU A 478 -0.65 12.78 -0.73
N ARG A 479 -1.68 13.03 -1.55
CA ARG A 479 -3.01 12.45 -1.41
C ARG A 479 -3.09 11.05 -2.00
N LEU A 480 -3.88 10.17 -1.39
CA LEU A 480 -4.14 8.81 -1.90
C LEU A 480 -5.38 8.80 -2.82
N SER A 481 -5.32 9.58 -3.89
CA SER A 481 -6.48 9.79 -4.77
C SER A 481 -6.78 8.63 -5.70
N GLY A 482 -8.05 8.51 -6.11
CA GLY A 482 -8.56 7.45 -6.97
C GLY A 482 -8.96 6.19 -6.19
N ASN A 483 -8.49 5.03 -6.64
CA ASN A 483 -8.76 3.72 -6.05
C ASN A 483 -7.49 3.12 -5.42
N PRO A 484 -7.01 3.69 -4.29
CA PRO A 484 -5.73 3.33 -3.71
C PRO A 484 -5.74 1.95 -3.05
N PRO A 485 -4.56 1.31 -2.91
CA PRO A 485 -4.37 0.23 -1.96
C PRO A 485 -4.69 0.67 -0.51
N CYS A 486 -5.09 -0.28 0.33
CA CYS A 486 -5.04 -0.07 1.78
C CYS A 486 -3.58 0.02 2.28
N ALA A 487 -3.39 0.64 3.45
CA ALA A 487 -2.10 0.71 4.13
C ALA A 487 -1.46 -0.69 4.23
N ARG A 488 -0.16 -0.80 3.96
CA ARG A 488 0.53 -2.09 3.94
C ARG A 488 2.05 -1.94 4.02
N ALA A 489 2.70 -3.00 4.44
CA ALA A 489 4.15 -3.12 4.47
C ALA A 489 4.60 -4.30 3.61
N GLU A 490 5.90 -4.36 3.30
CA GLU A 490 6.51 -5.49 2.59
C GLU A 490 5.81 -5.83 1.26
N MET A 491 5.25 -4.82 0.60
CA MET A 491 4.63 -4.97 -0.72
C MET A 491 5.71 -5.01 -1.79
N GLY A 492 5.45 -5.73 -2.88
CA GLY A 492 6.21 -5.54 -4.10
C GLY A 492 5.89 -4.16 -4.67
N CYS A 493 6.90 -3.39 -5.07
CA CYS A 493 6.74 -2.05 -5.63
C CYS A 493 7.78 -1.83 -6.72
N VAL A 494 7.36 -1.46 -7.92
CA VAL A 494 8.27 -1.16 -9.03
C VAL A 494 7.73 -0.04 -9.91
N TYR A 495 8.62 0.80 -10.42
CA TYR A 495 8.29 1.73 -11.49
C TYR A 495 8.57 1.11 -12.84
N ASN A 496 7.57 1.10 -13.70
CA ASN A 496 7.70 0.64 -15.07
C ASN A 496 7.88 1.85 -15.98
N GLU A 497 9.13 2.10 -16.41
CA GLU A 497 9.47 3.25 -17.27
C GLU A 497 8.80 3.18 -18.65
N LYS A 498 8.45 2.00 -19.17
CA LYS A 498 7.77 1.89 -20.48
C LYS A 498 6.29 2.24 -20.36
N LEU A 499 5.66 1.86 -19.26
CA LEU A 499 4.26 2.18 -18.99
C LEU A 499 4.08 3.57 -18.38
N GLN A 500 5.14 4.13 -17.79
CA GLN A 500 5.11 5.34 -16.97
C GLN A 500 4.14 5.20 -15.78
N LYS A 501 4.18 4.03 -15.12
CA LYS A 501 3.30 3.67 -14.01
C LYS A 501 4.08 2.98 -12.91
N THR A 502 3.69 3.25 -11.66
CA THR A 502 4.15 2.46 -10.52
C THR A 502 3.19 1.32 -10.31
N ILE A 503 3.70 0.11 -10.13
CA ILE A 503 2.94 -1.10 -9.88
C ILE A 503 3.24 -1.55 -8.47
N ILE A 504 2.19 -1.90 -7.73
CA ILE A 504 2.32 -2.55 -6.42
C ILE A 504 1.55 -3.86 -6.38
N PHE A 505 2.05 -4.81 -5.60
CA PHE A 505 1.43 -6.11 -5.39
C PHE A 505 1.57 -6.57 -3.95
N GLY A 506 0.50 -7.15 -3.42
CA GLY A 506 0.54 -7.91 -2.17
C GLY A 506 0.98 -7.09 -0.97
N GLY A 507 1.80 -7.68 -0.10
CA GLY A 507 2.17 -7.11 1.20
C GLY A 507 1.25 -7.60 2.31
N PHE A 508 1.40 -7.00 3.49
CA PHE A 508 0.49 -7.24 4.61
C PHE A 508 0.14 -5.95 5.34
N ASN A 509 -1.04 -5.92 5.95
CA ASN A 509 -1.49 -4.82 6.80
C ASN A 509 -1.54 -5.29 8.26
N PRO A 510 -0.70 -4.74 9.16
CA PRO A 510 -0.66 -5.12 10.58
C PRO A 510 -1.83 -4.57 11.41
N ASN A 511 -2.65 -3.67 10.86
CA ASN A 511 -3.80 -3.08 11.57
C ASN A 511 -5.14 -3.55 11.03
N LEU A 512 -5.16 -4.27 9.91
CA LEU A 512 -6.39 -4.81 9.33
C LEU A 512 -6.59 -6.25 9.82
N TRP A 513 -7.56 -6.40 10.71
CA TRP A 513 -7.92 -7.70 11.25
C TRP A 513 -8.55 -8.57 10.17
N SER A 514 -8.21 -9.86 10.17
CA SER A 514 -8.89 -10.86 9.35
C SER A 514 -9.78 -11.73 10.22
N TYR A 515 -11.03 -11.87 9.79
CA TYR A 515 -12.03 -12.67 10.46
C TYR A 515 -12.28 -13.97 9.69
N MET A 516 -12.28 -15.09 10.40
CA MET A 516 -12.51 -16.41 9.82
C MET A 516 -13.38 -17.25 10.74
N ILE A 517 -14.34 -17.97 10.17
CA ILE A 517 -15.05 -19.04 10.89
C ILE A 517 -14.31 -20.34 10.59
N LYS A 518 -13.68 -20.92 11.60
CA LYS A 518 -12.97 -22.20 11.52
C LYS A 518 -13.62 -23.19 12.49
N ASP A 519 -14.12 -24.30 11.98
CA ASP A 519 -14.77 -25.36 12.78
C ASP A 519 -15.92 -24.81 13.66
N GLY A 520 -16.69 -23.86 13.12
CA GLY A 520 -17.78 -23.17 13.83
C GLY A 520 -17.32 -22.18 14.91
N ARG A 521 -16.02 -21.89 15.01
CA ARG A 521 -15.46 -20.90 15.93
C ARG A 521 -14.94 -19.67 15.18
N ASP A 522 -15.24 -18.52 15.74
CA ASP A 522 -14.72 -17.24 15.29
C ASP A 522 -13.23 -17.14 15.63
N THR A 523 -12.42 -16.98 14.59
CA THR A 523 -10.99 -16.75 14.70
C THR A 523 -10.68 -15.38 14.14
N GLN A 524 -10.10 -14.53 14.99
CA GLN A 524 -9.59 -13.21 14.61
C GLN A 524 -8.07 -13.29 14.52
N ILE A 525 -7.53 -12.79 13.40
CA ILE A 525 -6.10 -12.66 13.18
C ILE A 525 -5.80 -11.16 13.10
N PRO A 526 -4.85 -10.62 13.89
CA PRO A 526 -4.64 -9.19 14.01
C PRO A 526 -3.89 -8.58 12.80
N TYR A 527 -3.92 -9.23 11.64
CA TYR A 527 -3.28 -8.75 10.41
C TYR A 527 -3.93 -9.39 9.19
N SER A 528 -3.67 -8.79 8.02
CA SER A 528 -4.18 -9.29 6.73
C SER A 528 -3.09 -9.34 5.67
N TYR A 529 -2.88 -10.50 5.05
CA TYR A 529 -2.09 -10.59 3.82
C TYR A 529 -2.92 -10.21 2.60
N LEU A 530 -2.23 -9.63 1.63
CA LEU A 530 -2.83 -9.04 0.44
C LEU A 530 -2.28 -9.75 -0.81
N ALA A 531 -3.06 -9.76 -1.88
CA ALA A 531 -2.69 -10.26 -3.21
C ALA A 531 -3.30 -9.40 -4.33
N ASP A 532 -3.81 -8.22 -3.96
CA ASP A 532 -4.34 -7.24 -4.89
C ASP A 532 -3.19 -6.51 -5.58
N THR A 533 -3.50 -5.98 -6.76
CA THR A 533 -2.54 -5.29 -7.63
C THR A 533 -3.09 -3.90 -7.92
N PHE A 534 -2.24 -2.88 -7.86
CA PHE A 534 -2.61 -1.52 -8.19
C PHE A 534 -1.56 -0.88 -9.08
N ILE A 535 -2.03 0.10 -9.85
CA ILE A 535 -1.16 1.02 -10.58
C ILE A 535 -1.37 2.44 -10.06
N TYR A 536 -0.27 3.17 -9.88
CA TYR A 536 -0.30 4.62 -9.76
C TYR A 536 -0.08 5.21 -11.15
N ASP A 537 -1.12 5.84 -11.66
CA ASP A 537 -1.15 6.50 -12.96
C ASP A 537 -0.83 7.98 -12.75
N MET A 538 0.38 8.41 -13.13
CA MET A 538 0.80 9.81 -12.99
C MET A 538 0.10 10.76 -13.99
N GLY A 539 -0.71 10.21 -14.91
CA GLY A 539 -1.31 10.96 -16.01
C GLY A 539 -0.27 11.31 -17.09
N PRO A 540 -0.71 11.90 -18.21
CA PRO A 540 0.22 12.45 -19.19
C PRO A 540 1.05 13.56 -18.53
N ALA A 541 2.35 13.59 -18.80
CA ALA A 541 3.27 14.62 -18.28
C ALA A 541 2.99 16.04 -18.81
N THR A 542 1.89 16.23 -19.55
CA THR A 542 1.44 17.53 -20.02
C THR A 542 1.08 18.40 -18.81
N LYS A 543 1.70 19.58 -18.72
CA LYS A 543 1.35 20.58 -17.71
C LYS A 543 -0.17 20.74 -17.69
N PRO A 544 -0.83 20.61 -16.53
CA PRO A 544 -2.27 20.77 -16.46
C PRO A 544 -2.63 22.16 -17.00
N ASP A 545 -3.49 22.19 -18.01
CA ASP A 545 -4.02 23.44 -18.53
C ASP A 545 -4.79 24.12 -17.40
N ALA A 546 -4.30 25.28 -16.95
CA ALA A 546 -4.91 26.08 -15.88
C ALA A 546 -6.37 26.48 -16.16
N VAL A 547 -6.83 26.30 -17.40
CA VAL A 547 -8.17 26.67 -17.88
C VAL A 547 -9.25 25.64 -17.48
N ALA A 548 -8.90 24.41 -17.10
CA ALA A 548 -9.86 23.36 -16.76
C ALA A 548 -10.58 23.54 -15.41
N LEU A 549 -10.15 24.49 -14.56
CA LEU A 549 -10.77 24.77 -13.26
C LEU A 549 -12.13 25.49 -13.35
N ALA A 550 -12.51 25.99 -14.52
CA ALA A 550 -13.76 26.74 -14.73
C ALA A 550 -14.91 25.91 -15.35
N SER A 551 -14.62 24.72 -15.91
CA SER A 551 -15.67 23.85 -16.47
C SER A 551 -16.31 22.98 -15.39
N ALA A 552 -17.64 22.86 -15.42
CA ALA A 552 -18.45 22.14 -14.43
C ALA A 552 -18.18 20.62 -14.35
N GLU A 553 -17.40 20.05 -15.28
CA GLU A 553 -17.00 18.64 -15.26
C GLU A 553 -15.48 18.50 -15.39
N PRO A 554 -14.72 18.66 -14.31
CA PRO A 554 -13.28 18.40 -14.34
C PRO A 554 -13.05 16.90 -14.52
N THR A 555 -12.59 16.50 -15.71
CA THR A 555 -11.85 15.23 -15.81
C THR A 555 -10.56 15.43 -15.02
N LEU A 556 -10.45 14.81 -13.85
CA LEU A 556 -9.22 14.82 -13.06
C LEU A 556 -8.14 14.09 -13.86
N SER A 557 -7.36 14.82 -14.66
CA SER A 557 -6.12 14.33 -15.28
C SER A 557 -4.99 14.18 -14.25
N ALA A 558 -5.30 14.37 -12.97
CA ALA A 558 -4.37 14.31 -11.86
C ALA A 558 -3.86 12.88 -11.62
N PRO A 559 -2.67 12.74 -11.02
CA PRO A 559 -2.15 11.47 -10.58
C PRO A 559 -3.14 10.74 -9.68
N LYS A 560 -3.37 9.44 -9.94
CA LYS A 560 -4.34 8.65 -9.19
C LYS A 560 -4.01 7.16 -9.21
N TRP A 561 -4.50 6.48 -8.19
CA TRP A 561 -4.44 5.03 -8.10
C TRP A 561 -5.59 4.37 -8.87
N LYS A 562 -5.28 3.24 -9.50
CA LYS A 562 -6.27 2.33 -10.08
C LYS A 562 -6.02 0.92 -9.57
N GLN A 563 -7.10 0.21 -9.25
CA GLN A 563 -7.01 -1.22 -8.98
C GLN A 563 -6.89 -1.98 -10.31
N VAL A 564 -5.97 -2.94 -10.36
CA VAL A 564 -5.88 -3.89 -11.46
C VAL A 564 -6.78 -5.08 -11.13
N LEU A 565 -7.86 -5.22 -11.89
CA LEU A 565 -8.78 -6.33 -11.77
C LEU A 565 -8.19 -7.54 -12.48
N THR A 566 -7.85 -8.56 -11.71
CA THR A 566 -7.25 -9.80 -12.20
C THR A 566 -8.16 -10.98 -11.86
N PRO A 567 -8.60 -11.80 -12.84
CA PRO A 567 -9.35 -13.02 -12.53
C PRO A 567 -8.50 -13.98 -11.69
N GLY A 568 -7.22 -14.12 -12.03
CA GLY A 568 -6.23 -14.89 -11.30
C GLY A 568 -5.15 -14.02 -10.67
N PHE A 569 -4.63 -14.44 -9.53
CA PHE A 569 -3.58 -13.73 -8.81
C PHE A 569 -2.67 -14.71 -8.04
N PRO A 570 -1.38 -14.36 -7.83
CA PRO A 570 -0.48 -15.14 -6.97
C PRO A 570 -1.02 -15.25 -5.53
N THR A 571 -0.61 -16.27 -4.79
CA THR A 571 -1.03 -16.44 -3.37
C THR A 571 -0.71 -15.21 -2.53
N TYR A 572 -1.61 -14.82 -1.61
CA TYR A 572 -1.39 -13.77 -0.60
C TYR A 572 -0.03 -13.93 0.05
N ARG A 573 0.77 -12.87 -0.03
CA ARG A 573 2.14 -12.88 0.44
C ARG A 573 2.66 -11.46 0.61
N CYS A 574 3.61 -11.32 1.51
CA CYS A 574 4.47 -10.17 1.63
C CYS A 574 5.88 -10.52 1.12
N GLN A 575 6.76 -9.52 1.08
CA GLN A 575 8.16 -9.61 0.67
C GLN A 575 8.40 -10.18 -0.73
N ALA A 576 7.35 -10.26 -1.55
CA ALA A 576 7.49 -10.57 -2.96
C ALA A 576 8.13 -9.37 -3.66
N GLN A 577 9.09 -9.64 -4.53
CA GLN A 577 9.79 -8.59 -5.25
C GLN A 577 9.18 -8.39 -6.62
N LEU A 578 8.83 -7.14 -6.95
CA LEU A 578 8.44 -6.74 -8.29
C LEU A 578 9.66 -6.16 -9.00
N THR A 579 9.85 -6.56 -10.26
CA THR A 579 10.89 -6.02 -11.13
C THR A 579 10.33 -5.75 -12.51
N CYS A 580 10.83 -4.73 -13.18
CA CYS A 580 10.48 -4.41 -14.56
C CYS A 580 11.70 -4.62 -15.42
N ASP A 581 11.54 -5.31 -16.55
CA ASP A 581 12.57 -5.35 -17.57
C ASP A 581 12.62 -3.99 -18.28
N PRO A 582 13.71 -3.21 -18.17
CA PRO A 582 13.80 -1.90 -18.80
C PRO A 582 13.76 -1.97 -20.34
N ALA A 583 14.12 -3.11 -20.94
CA ALA A 583 14.10 -3.27 -22.39
C ALA A 583 12.67 -3.46 -22.91
N THR A 584 11.93 -4.39 -22.32
CA THR A 584 10.61 -4.83 -22.83
C THR A 584 9.42 -4.16 -22.12
N GLY A 585 9.62 -3.60 -20.93
CA GLY A 585 8.53 -3.11 -20.09
C GLY A 585 7.72 -4.23 -19.42
N ARG A 586 8.12 -5.51 -19.55
CA ARG A 586 7.44 -6.61 -18.85
C ARG A 586 7.72 -6.52 -17.36
N THR A 587 6.67 -6.77 -16.56
CA THR A 587 6.75 -6.72 -15.10
C THR A 587 6.65 -8.12 -14.53
N TYR A 588 7.60 -8.48 -13.67
CA TYR A 588 7.71 -9.79 -13.06
C TYR A 588 7.61 -9.70 -11.55
N MET A 589 7.03 -10.74 -10.95
CA MET A 589 7.02 -10.97 -9.50
C MET A 589 7.76 -12.27 -9.20
N PHE A 590 8.68 -12.23 -8.25
CA PHE A 590 9.35 -13.41 -7.74
C PHE A 590 9.19 -13.53 -6.22
N GLY A 591 9.04 -14.78 -5.76
CA GLY A 591 9.15 -15.18 -4.37
C GLY A 591 8.15 -14.56 -3.39
N GLY A 592 8.61 -14.31 -2.17
CA GLY A 592 7.82 -13.77 -1.06
C GLY A 592 7.40 -14.84 -0.05
N TRP A 593 6.57 -14.44 0.91
CA TRP A 593 6.25 -15.24 2.08
C TRP A 593 4.82 -15.05 2.59
N THR A 594 4.26 -16.09 3.22
CA THR A 594 3.01 -15.98 3.99
C THR A 594 3.02 -16.88 5.23
N ASN A 595 2.41 -16.40 6.31
CA ASN A 595 2.08 -17.21 7.46
C ASN A 595 0.78 -17.99 7.21
N SER A 596 0.86 -19.32 7.32
CA SER A 596 -0.27 -20.23 7.15
C SER A 596 -1.48 -20.01 8.06
N GLN A 597 -1.35 -19.27 9.17
CA GLN A 597 -2.50 -18.88 9.99
C GLN A 597 -3.58 -18.22 9.13
N PHE A 598 -3.19 -17.55 8.05
CA PHE A 598 -4.07 -16.84 7.14
C PHE A 598 -4.80 -17.69 6.10
N ILE A 599 -4.28 -18.88 5.78
CA ILE A 599 -4.80 -19.74 4.71
C ILE A 599 -5.37 -21.01 5.34
N PRO A 600 -6.69 -21.08 5.58
CA PRO A 600 -7.34 -22.22 6.25
C PRO A 600 -7.46 -23.46 5.34
N THR A 601 -6.40 -23.81 4.62
CA THR A 601 -6.37 -24.98 3.73
C THR A 601 -5.73 -26.19 4.38
N HIS A 602 -5.01 -26.03 5.49
CA HIS A 602 -4.28 -27.11 6.14
C HIS A 602 -4.48 -27.16 7.66
N THR A 603 -4.47 -28.39 8.20
CA THR A 603 -4.60 -28.68 9.63
C THR A 603 -3.38 -28.26 10.45
N LYS A 604 -2.22 -28.05 9.79
CA LYS A 604 -0.97 -27.61 10.43
C LYS A 604 -0.60 -26.20 9.99
N LEU A 605 -0.29 -25.35 10.97
CA LEU A 605 0.26 -24.02 10.75
C LEU A 605 1.72 -24.18 10.29
N LYS A 606 1.98 -24.07 8.98
CA LYS A 606 3.31 -23.98 8.40
C LYS A 606 3.46 -22.75 7.51
N SER A 607 4.18 -21.75 8.00
CA SER A 607 4.64 -20.62 7.19
C SER A 607 5.37 -21.10 5.94
N ARG A 608 5.25 -20.36 4.83
CA ARG A 608 5.74 -20.79 3.51
C ARG A 608 6.33 -19.63 2.74
N SER A 609 7.57 -19.80 2.29
CA SER A 609 8.15 -18.95 1.25
C SER A 609 7.87 -19.52 -0.14
N PHE A 610 7.87 -18.65 -1.14
CA PHE A 610 7.57 -18.98 -2.52
C PHE A 610 8.80 -18.80 -3.41
N GLY A 611 8.91 -19.63 -4.45
CA GLY A 611 9.99 -19.59 -5.46
C GLY A 611 9.40 -19.63 -6.87
N ASP A 612 8.16 -19.15 -7.01
CA ASP A 612 7.47 -19.04 -8.29
C ASP A 612 7.75 -17.69 -8.93
N LEU A 613 7.82 -17.71 -10.26
CA LEU A 613 7.94 -16.53 -11.11
C LEU A 613 6.60 -16.26 -11.79
N TRP A 614 6.17 -15.01 -11.77
CA TRP A 614 4.94 -14.56 -12.40
C TRP A 614 5.22 -13.35 -13.27
N GLU A 615 4.48 -13.23 -14.36
CA GLU A 615 4.44 -12.07 -15.24
C GLU A 615 3.09 -11.36 -15.07
N LEU A 616 3.11 -10.05 -14.87
CA LEU A 616 1.93 -9.20 -14.89
C LEU A 616 1.76 -8.59 -16.28
N ARG A 617 0.56 -8.79 -16.85
CA ARG A 617 0.10 -8.17 -18.10
C ARG A 617 -1.04 -7.22 -17.78
N LEU A 618 -1.01 -6.01 -18.35
CA LEU A 618 -1.93 -4.92 -18.03
C LEU A 618 -2.64 -4.43 -19.28
N ASP A 619 -3.96 -4.25 -19.20
CA ASP A 619 -4.81 -3.71 -20.27
C ASP A 619 -4.64 -2.19 -20.38
N VAL A 620 -3.42 -1.81 -20.75
CA VAL A 620 -2.95 -0.45 -21.02
C VAL A 620 -1.95 -0.53 -22.17
N PRO A 621 -1.73 0.56 -22.93
CA PRO A 621 -0.74 0.56 -24.01
C PRO A 621 0.65 0.09 -23.56
N GLY A 622 1.20 -0.92 -24.24
CA GLY A 622 2.50 -1.52 -23.90
C GLY A 622 2.47 -2.51 -22.73
N GLY A 623 1.30 -2.80 -22.15
CA GLY A 623 1.15 -3.73 -21.03
C GLY A 623 1.06 -5.21 -21.40
N HIS A 624 1.23 -5.56 -22.68
CA HIS A 624 1.25 -6.93 -23.21
C HIS A 624 -0.04 -7.73 -22.92
N PHE A 625 -1.18 -7.06 -22.81
CA PHE A 625 -2.47 -7.70 -22.53
C PHE A 625 -3.08 -8.37 -23.76
N GLU A 626 -2.67 -7.96 -24.95
CA GLU A 626 -3.00 -8.61 -26.22
C GLU A 626 -2.54 -10.07 -26.30
N GLU A 627 -1.60 -10.48 -25.44
CA GLU A 627 -1.15 -11.88 -25.32
C GLU A 627 -2.01 -12.73 -24.36
N VAL A 628 -3.03 -12.15 -23.74
CA VAL A 628 -3.86 -12.83 -22.74
C VAL A 628 -5.03 -13.50 -23.45
N ASP A 629 -5.13 -14.81 -23.28
CA ASP A 629 -6.34 -15.56 -23.62
C ASP A 629 -7.38 -15.34 -22.50
N VAL A 630 -8.19 -14.29 -22.66
CA VAL A 630 -9.19 -13.86 -21.66
C VAL A 630 -10.25 -14.95 -21.43
N GLU A 631 -10.60 -15.71 -22.47
CA GLU A 631 -11.57 -16.80 -22.36
C GLU A 631 -11.01 -17.96 -21.56
N GLU A 632 -9.76 -18.36 -21.82
CA GLU A 632 -9.11 -19.40 -21.04
C GLU A 632 -8.90 -18.95 -19.59
N GLU A 633 -8.39 -17.73 -19.37
CA GLU A 633 -8.12 -17.20 -18.04
C GLU A 633 -9.39 -17.18 -17.18
N ALA A 634 -10.53 -16.79 -17.74
CA ALA A 634 -11.81 -16.82 -17.03
C ALA A 634 -12.15 -18.23 -16.49
N ARG A 635 -11.68 -19.29 -17.15
CA ARG A 635 -11.91 -20.69 -16.76
C ARG A 635 -10.85 -21.26 -15.83
N VAL A 636 -9.58 -20.91 -16.02
CA VAL A 636 -8.43 -21.61 -15.37
C VAL A 636 -7.62 -20.75 -14.42
N ALA A 637 -7.91 -19.46 -14.32
CA ALA A 637 -7.21 -18.54 -13.42
C ALA A 637 -7.03 -19.11 -12.01
N GLN A 638 -5.79 -19.10 -11.52
CA GLN A 638 -5.48 -19.43 -10.14
C GLN A 638 -5.81 -18.21 -9.26
N SER A 639 -6.67 -18.35 -8.25
CA SER A 639 -7.01 -17.27 -7.32
C SER A 639 -6.30 -17.50 -5.98
N GLY A 640 -5.01 -17.17 -5.94
CA GLY A 640 -4.16 -17.36 -4.78
C GLY A 640 -3.95 -18.85 -4.43
N PRO A 641 -4.29 -19.31 -3.21
CA PRO A 641 -4.24 -20.73 -2.86
C PRO A 641 -5.43 -21.52 -3.43
N TRP A 642 -6.48 -20.85 -3.90
CA TRP A 642 -7.68 -21.48 -4.42
C TRP A 642 -7.58 -21.75 -5.92
N GLN A 643 -8.25 -22.82 -6.33
CA GLN A 643 -8.38 -23.22 -7.71
C GLN A 643 -9.82 -22.97 -8.16
N ARG A 644 -10.02 -22.72 -9.46
CA ARG A 644 -11.35 -22.48 -10.03
C ARG A 644 -11.91 -23.75 -10.63
N CYS A 645 -13.20 -23.99 -10.40
CA CYS A 645 -13.92 -25.04 -11.09
C CYS A 645 -14.13 -24.61 -12.53
N PHE A 646 -13.67 -25.40 -13.50
CA PHE A 646 -13.80 -25.08 -14.93
C PHE A 646 -15.23 -24.77 -15.37
N SER A 647 -16.20 -25.51 -14.83
CA SER A 647 -17.60 -25.45 -15.28
C SER A 647 -18.41 -24.37 -14.57
N CYS A 648 -18.39 -24.35 -13.24
CA CYS A 648 -19.22 -23.45 -12.44
C CYS A 648 -18.46 -22.26 -11.85
N ALA A 649 -17.15 -22.19 -12.09
CA ALA A 649 -16.31 -21.04 -11.73
C ALA A 649 -16.12 -20.81 -10.21
N ALA A 650 -16.73 -21.66 -9.36
CA ALA A 650 -16.56 -21.62 -7.91
C ALA A 650 -15.08 -21.76 -7.52
N ALA A 651 -14.65 -21.04 -6.48
CA ALA A 651 -13.28 -21.10 -5.95
C ALA A 651 -13.19 -22.05 -4.75
N GLY A 652 -12.16 -22.91 -4.72
CA GLY A 652 -11.95 -23.85 -3.62
C GLY A 652 -10.79 -24.82 -3.84
N PRO A 653 -10.55 -25.74 -2.89
CA PRO A 653 -9.51 -26.76 -2.98
C PRO A 653 -9.95 -27.92 -3.88
N TRP A 654 -10.07 -27.65 -5.18
CA TRP A 654 -10.62 -28.60 -6.14
C TRP A 654 -9.62 -29.66 -6.60
N LYS A 655 -10.14 -30.75 -7.16
CA LYS A 655 -9.31 -31.84 -7.68
C LYS A 655 -8.82 -31.48 -9.08
N LYS A 656 -7.52 -31.72 -9.32
CA LYS A 656 -6.89 -31.61 -10.64
C LYS A 656 -7.49 -32.61 -11.62
N CYS A 657 -7.60 -32.20 -12.88
CA CYS A 657 -7.83 -33.11 -13.99
C CYS A 657 -6.69 -34.13 -14.08
N GLY A 658 -7.03 -35.42 -14.08
CA GLY A 658 -6.08 -36.53 -14.25
C GLY A 658 -5.80 -36.90 -15.72
N GLY A 659 -6.27 -36.11 -16.68
CA GLY A 659 -6.00 -36.34 -18.10
C GLY A 659 -4.66 -35.77 -18.57
N SER A 660 -4.41 -35.82 -19.87
CA SER A 660 -3.15 -35.41 -20.53
C SER A 660 -2.82 -33.91 -20.39
N CYS A 661 -3.68 -33.10 -19.79
CA CYS A 661 -3.43 -31.68 -19.52
C CYS A 661 -2.62 -31.44 -18.23
N ASN A 662 -2.12 -32.49 -17.56
CA ASN A 662 -1.28 -32.40 -16.36
C ASN A 662 -1.86 -31.51 -15.24
N GLY A 663 -3.18 -31.56 -15.07
CA GLY A 663 -3.86 -30.77 -14.03
C GLY A 663 -3.99 -29.28 -14.33
N ARG A 664 -3.94 -28.85 -15.60
CA ARG A 664 -4.28 -27.48 -16.04
C ARG A 664 -5.67 -27.03 -15.57
N VAL A 665 -6.60 -27.97 -15.38
CA VAL A 665 -8.00 -27.70 -15.05
C VAL A 665 -8.41 -28.40 -13.76
N PHE A 666 -9.35 -27.82 -13.03
CA PHE A 666 -9.91 -28.37 -11.80
C PHE A 666 -11.44 -28.46 -11.84
N PHE A 667 -12.00 -29.42 -11.12
CA PHE A 667 -13.45 -29.60 -11.00
C PHE A 667 -13.85 -29.78 -9.53
N CYS A 668 -14.92 -29.08 -9.10
CA CYS A 668 -15.42 -29.16 -7.72
C CYS A 668 -16.19 -30.48 -7.44
N GLY A 669 -16.61 -31.21 -8.48
CA GLY A 669 -17.35 -32.46 -8.34
C GLY A 669 -17.58 -33.18 -9.66
N LYS A 670 -18.19 -34.37 -9.57
CA LYS A 670 -18.48 -35.24 -10.74
C LYS A 670 -19.44 -34.59 -11.74
N THR A 671 -20.37 -33.77 -11.26
CA THR A 671 -21.36 -33.06 -12.10
C THR A 671 -20.66 -32.05 -13.00
N CYS A 672 -19.91 -31.11 -12.40
CA CYS A 672 -19.12 -30.15 -13.17
C CYS A 672 -18.11 -30.84 -14.09
N LEU A 673 -17.42 -31.90 -13.63
CA LEU A 673 -16.56 -32.68 -14.51
C LEU A 673 -17.32 -33.14 -15.76
N ARG A 674 -18.50 -33.73 -15.62
CA ARG A 674 -19.30 -34.22 -16.75
C ARG A 674 -19.73 -33.10 -17.70
N GLU A 675 -20.19 -31.98 -17.15
CA GLU A 675 -20.68 -30.82 -17.90
C GLU A 675 -19.54 -30.12 -18.66
N GLY A 676 -18.42 -29.86 -17.99
CA GLY A 676 -17.28 -29.16 -18.58
C GLY A 676 -16.33 -30.06 -19.37
N TRP A 677 -16.48 -31.38 -19.33
CA TRP A 677 -15.51 -32.30 -19.96
C TRP A 677 -15.39 -32.08 -21.46
N LYS A 678 -16.51 -31.88 -22.16
CA LYS A 678 -16.52 -31.69 -23.62
C LYS A 678 -15.75 -30.42 -24.01
N GLU A 679 -16.11 -29.29 -23.40
CA GLU A 679 -15.43 -28.00 -23.59
C GLU A 679 -13.95 -28.08 -23.19
N HIS A 680 -13.63 -28.69 -22.05
CA HIS A 680 -12.24 -28.88 -21.61
C HIS A 680 -11.41 -29.69 -22.62
N LYS A 681 -11.98 -30.78 -23.16
CA LYS A 681 -11.30 -31.59 -24.18
C LYS A 681 -11.04 -30.82 -25.45
N GLU A 682 -11.96 -29.95 -25.85
CA GLU A 682 -11.85 -29.11 -27.03
C GLU A 682 -10.80 -28.01 -26.81
N MET A 683 -10.95 -27.22 -25.75
CA MET A 683 -10.08 -26.11 -25.38
C MET A 683 -8.63 -26.55 -25.10
N HIS A 684 -8.45 -27.61 -24.31
CA HIS A 684 -7.12 -28.04 -23.85
C HIS A 684 -6.59 -29.30 -24.53
N LYS A 685 -7.29 -29.81 -25.56
CA LYS A 685 -6.93 -31.06 -26.26
C LYS A 685 -6.68 -32.23 -25.31
N CYS A 686 -7.38 -32.24 -24.18
CA CYS A 686 -7.15 -33.18 -23.08
C CYS A 686 -7.66 -34.58 -23.43
N ARG A 687 -6.87 -35.60 -23.11
CA ARG A 687 -7.22 -37.02 -23.29
C ARG A 687 -7.24 -37.69 -21.93
N LYS A 688 -8.10 -38.70 -21.78
CA LYS A 688 -8.12 -39.55 -20.59
C LYS A 688 -6.82 -40.37 -20.57
N MET A 689 -6.09 -40.31 -19.46
CA MET A 689 -4.94 -41.18 -19.20
C MET A 689 -5.36 -42.42 -18.42
#